data_AF-A0ABD1R0C4-F1
#
_entry.id   AF-A0ABD1R0C4-F1
#
_cell.length_a   1.000
_cell.length_b   1.000
_cell.length_c   1.000
_cell.angle_alpha   90.00
_cell.angle_beta   90.00
_cell.angle_gamma   90.00
#
_symmetry.space_group_name_H-M   'P 1'
#
loop_
_entity.id
_entity.type
_entity.pdbx_description
1 polymer ?
#
loop_
_entity_poly.entity_id
_entity_poly.type
_entity_poly.pdbx_seq_one_letter_code
_entity_poly.pdbx_strand_id
1 'polypeptide(L)'
;MRNGCPLVGISDITCDIGGSIEFVNQTTLIDSPFFRYDPLDNSYHHDMEGSGLICSAVDILPTEFAREASQHFGDILSQFIRILASSNCIEELPSHLRRACIVHGGALTSLYEYIPRMRKSDLEDVSITSENAHPVKMKYTTLISLSGHLFDQFLINEALDIIEAAGGSFHLVKCQVGQNTNAMSYSELQVGADDKLVLDKIIDSLTSLANPNENHEFKGSKNNAISLKVGRFKESKVEMECDTEKKAFVLILGAGRVCRPAAEFLTSIGSDSSQEWLKSFRTGNLDEQTCVQVIVASFFLKDAEEVVESIPNATAVQLDVMNHGSLYNYISQVDIVISLLPPSCHSIVAGACIQLKKHLVTASYVDDSTSKLDEMAKSSGVTILCEMGLDPGIDHMMAMKMINHAHVRGGRIKSFISYCGGLPSPEAANNPLAYKFSWSPAGAIRAGWNPATYRYHGEVVHVGGEDLYDSAKRLRLADFPAFALECLPNRDSLVYGDLYGIRNEASTIFRGTLRYEGFGSIMGTLARIGFFSTEVIPILDDQKRPTYRTFLLSLLNICKGNLDESTVGEKDITESIVSLGLCKETETAVKTAKTILFLGFHEESEIPKSCQSAFDITCLRMEERLTYSGTEQDMVLLHHEVEVDFPNGLPTENHRATLLECGKTKDGKTTTAMALTVGIPAAIGAMLLLRKKIQTKGILRPIDPEIYVPALDILEAYGLKLLEKMD
;
A
#
# COMPACT_ATOMS: atom_id res chain seq x y z
N MET A 1 4.49 48.94 24.18
CA MET A 1 4.81 47.51 23.92
C MET A 1 6.32 47.37 23.91
N ARG A 2 6.93 46.66 24.86
CA ARG A 2 8.37 46.36 24.86
C ARG A 2 8.51 44.90 25.27
N ASN A 3 9.26 44.12 24.47
CA ASN A 3 9.49 42.67 24.51
C ASN A 3 8.73 41.82 23.49
N GLY A 4 8.52 42.34 22.27
CA GLY A 4 8.32 41.48 21.09
C GLY A 4 9.66 41.35 20.35
N CYS A 5 10.03 40.16 19.88
CA CYS A 5 11.13 40.02 18.92
C CYS A 5 10.70 40.70 17.62
N PRO A 6 11.35 41.80 17.18
CA PRO A 6 11.00 42.41 15.91
C PRO A 6 11.32 41.43 14.77
N LEU A 7 10.41 41.27 13.82
CA LEU A 7 10.67 40.49 12.61
C LEU A 7 11.70 41.24 11.77
N VAL A 8 12.91 40.69 11.70
CA VAL A 8 14.07 41.36 11.08
C VAL A 8 14.22 40.97 9.60
N GLY A 9 13.68 39.82 9.20
CA GLY A 9 13.72 39.39 7.81
C GLY A 9 12.84 38.19 7.50
N ILE A 10 12.65 37.96 6.21
CA ILE A 10 11.85 36.90 5.61
C ILE A 10 12.69 36.26 4.49
N SER A 11 12.71 34.94 4.44
CA SER A 11 13.30 34.19 3.33
C SER A 11 12.19 33.46 2.60
N ASP A 12 11.97 33.86 1.35
CA ASP A 12 11.03 33.23 0.44
C ASP A 12 11.78 32.21 -0.44
N ILE A 13 11.48 30.93 -0.20
CA ILE A 13 12.09 29.81 -0.92
C ILE A 13 11.29 29.50 -2.19
N THR A 14 10.03 29.96 -2.31
CA THR A 14 9.24 29.71 -3.53
C THR A 14 9.66 30.63 -4.65
N CYS A 15 10.17 31.82 -4.31
CA CYS A 15 10.62 32.86 -5.25
C CYS A 15 9.50 33.31 -6.22
N ASP A 16 8.24 33.23 -5.77
CA ASP A 16 7.10 33.67 -6.57
C ASP A 16 6.99 35.20 -6.52
N ILE A 17 7.44 35.88 -7.56
CA ILE A 17 7.35 37.35 -7.66
C ILE A 17 5.89 37.79 -7.60
N GLY A 18 5.53 38.57 -6.57
CA GLY A 18 4.15 39.01 -6.31
C GLY A 18 3.20 37.90 -5.86
N GLY A 19 3.74 36.74 -5.45
CA GLY A 19 2.98 35.57 -5.02
C GLY A 19 2.64 35.58 -3.52
N SER A 20 3.01 34.49 -2.83
CA SER A 20 2.67 34.26 -1.41
C SER A 20 3.16 35.36 -0.47
N ILE A 21 4.24 36.05 -0.86
CA ILE A 21 4.75 37.23 -0.17
C ILE A 21 4.71 38.39 -1.17
N GLU A 22 3.59 39.13 -1.17
CA GLU A 22 3.26 40.12 -2.21
C GLU A 22 4.33 41.21 -2.42
N PHE A 23 5.07 41.57 -1.36
CA PHE A 23 6.17 42.54 -1.47
C PHE A 23 7.48 41.95 -1.99
N VAL A 24 7.56 40.64 -2.28
CA VAL A 24 8.70 40.08 -3.02
C VAL A 24 8.50 40.40 -4.49
N ASN A 25 9.13 41.48 -4.94
CA ASN A 25 9.01 41.96 -6.33
C ASN A 25 10.22 41.60 -7.21
N GLN A 26 11.26 41.03 -6.62
CA GLN A 26 12.51 40.72 -7.28
C GLN A 26 13.16 39.51 -6.64
N THR A 27 13.99 38.83 -7.42
CA THR A 27 14.81 37.72 -6.95
C THR A 27 16.15 38.23 -6.41
N THR A 28 16.73 37.52 -5.47
CA THR A 28 18.07 37.77 -4.94
C THR A 28 19.10 36.90 -5.65
N LEU A 29 20.24 37.50 -6.00
CA LEU A 29 21.37 36.82 -6.62
C LEU A 29 22.39 36.42 -5.54
N ILE A 30 23.29 35.48 -5.84
CA ILE A 30 24.35 35.07 -4.91
C ILE A 30 25.25 36.26 -4.53
N ASP A 31 25.58 37.12 -5.49
CA ASP A 31 26.40 38.33 -5.25
C ASP A 31 25.65 39.43 -4.47
N SER A 32 24.32 39.33 -4.37
CA SER A 32 23.45 40.25 -3.63
C SER A 32 22.29 39.47 -2.98
N PRO A 33 22.59 38.71 -1.90
CA PRO A 33 21.72 37.65 -1.40
C PRO A 33 20.49 38.15 -0.64
N PHE A 34 20.41 39.48 -0.44
CA PHE A 34 19.34 40.14 0.29
C PHE A 34 18.99 41.47 -0.35
N PHE A 35 17.75 41.90 -0.17
CA PHE A 35 17.32 43.29 -0.29
C PHE A 35 16.50 43.68 0.94
N ARG A 36 16.45 44.96 1.28
CA ARG A 36 15.63 45.48 2.38
C ARG A 36 14.36 46.12 1.80
N TYR A 37 13.21 45.69 2.31
CA TYR A 37 11.90 46.24 1.97
C TYR A 37 11.39 47.12 3.13
N ASP A 38 11.08 48.39 2.88
CA ASP A 38 10.45 49.25 3.87
C ASP A 38 8.92 49.30 3.63
N PRO A 39 8.11 48.71 4.53
CA PRO A 39 6.65 48.68 4.35
C PRO A 39 5.97 50.03 4.57
N LEU A 40 6.66 51.02 5.17
CA LEU A 40 6.05 52.32 5.46
C LEU A 40 5.90 53.19 4.21
N ASP A 41 6.83 53.07 3.27
CA ASP A 41 6.83 53.83 2.01
C ASP A 41 6.88 52.96 0.75
N ASN A 42 6.80 51.62 0.92
CA ASN A 42 6.81 50.63 -0.15
C ASN A 42 8.07 50.72 -1.03
N SER A 43 9.23 50.88 -0.39
CA SER A 43 10.53 51.06 -1.06
C SER A 43 11.46 49.85 -0.88
N TYR A 44 12.38 49.71 -1.84
CA TYR A 44 13.32 48.59 -1.94
C TYR A 44 14.75 49.12 -1.95
N HIS A 45 15.60 48.54 -1.12
CA HIS A 45 16.99 48.95 -0.94
C HIS A 45 17.90 47.73 -1.08
N HIS A 46 19.08 47.91 -1.67
CA HIS A 46 20.07 46.83 -1.84
C HIS A 46 21.17 46.86 -0.77
N ASP A 47 20.91 47.58 0.33
CA ASP A 47 21.74 47.61 1.52
C ASP A 47 21.06 46.90 2.69
N MET A 48 21.84 46.62 3.73
CA MET A 48 21.40 45.98 4.96
C MET A 48 21.24 46.99 6.11
N GLU A 49 21.47 48.29 5.86
CA GLU A 49 21.52 49.33 6.89
C GLU A 49 20.30 50.25 6.80
N GLY A 50 19.41 50.19 7.79
CA GLY A 50 18.25 51.06 7.87
C GLY A 50 17.02 50.38 8.47
N SER A 51 15.92 51.13 8.52
CA SER A 51 14.61 50.59 8.91
C SER A 51 14.02 49.76 7.77
N GLY A 52 13.34 48.66 8.08
CA GLY A 52 12.73 47.79 7.06
C GLY A 52 13.04 46.32 7.32
N LEU A 53 12.55 45.47 6.42
CA LEU A 53 12.57 44.03 6.53
C LEU A 53 13.54 43.45 5.51
N ILE A 54 14.49 42.65 5.97
CA ILE A 54 15.48 41.99 5.11
C ILE A 54 14.81 40.82 4.40
N CYS A 55 14.88 40.79 3.08
CA CYS A 55 14.23 39.78 2.23
C CYS A 55 15.29 39.00 1.47
N SER A 56 15.16 37.67 1.45
CA SER A 56 15.92 36.78 0.57
C SER A 56 14.93 35.98 -0.27
N ALA A 57 15.04 36.04 -1.59
CA ALA A 57 14.11 35.41 -2.52
C ALA A 57 14.90 34.74 -3.64
N VAL A 58 15.37 33.53 -3.38
CA VAL A 58 16.41 32.89 -4.21
C VAL A 58 15.77 32.04 -5.31
N ASP A 59 15.96 32.45 -6.55
CA ASP A 59 15.40 31.83 -7.77
C ASP A 59 16.04 30.46 -8.09
N ILE A 60 17.26 30.21 -7.59
CA ILE A 60 18.04 29.00 -7.89
C ILE A 60 18.59 28.38 -6.60
N LEU A 61 17.73 27.65 -5.87
CA LEU A 61 18.11 26.76 -4.77
C LEU A 61 17.91 25.31 -5.26
N PRO A 62 18.80 24.72 -6.11
CA PRO A 62 19.99 24.00 -5.59
C PRO A 62 21.08 23.68 -6.65
N THR A 63 22.08 24.53 -6.90
CA THR A 63 23.23 24.15 -7.75
C THR A 63 24.59 24.14 -7.06
N GLU A 64 24.64 24.36 -5.74
CA GLU A 64 25.91 24.40 -5.02
C GLU A 64 25.90 23.53 -3.76
N PHE A 65 26.78 22.53 -3.74
CA PHE A 65 27.20 21.85 -2.52
C PHE A 65 28.11 22.79 -1.71
N ALA A 66 28.04 22.73 -0.37
CA ALA A 66 29.00 23.40 0.50
C ALA A 66 30.43 23.18 -0.02
N ARG A 67 31.30 24.19 0.06
CA ARG A 67 32.66 24.13 -0.52
C ARG A 67 33.41 22.88 -0.05
N GLU A 68 33.22 22.47 1.21
CA GLU A 68 33.78 21.25 1.79
C GLU A 68 33.26 19.98 1.10
N ALA A 69 31.97 19.93 0.78
CA ALA A 69 31.34 18.82 0.06
C ALA A 69 31.77 18.80 -1.43
N SER A 70 31.86 19.97 -2.08
CA SER A 70 32.39 20.10 -3.44
C SER A 70 33.85 19.66 -3.53
N GLN A 71 34.67 20.08 -2.56
CA GLN A 71 36.08 19.67 -2.48
C GLN A 71 36.20 18.17 -2.21
N HIS A 72 35.45 17.64 -1.24
CA HIS A 72 35.47 16.20 -0.93
C HIS A 72 35.05 15.34 -2.12
N PHE A 73 33.98 15.74 -2.82
CA PHE A 73 33.54 15.07 -4.04
C PHE A 73 34.61 15.15 -5.14
N GLY A 74 35.21 16.33 -5.36
CA GLY A 74 36.29 16.53 -6.32
C GLY A 74 37.52 15.67 -6.02
N ASP A 75 37.93 15.59 -4.76
CA ASP A 75 39.08 14.79 -4.30
C ASP A 75 38.85 13.31 -4.59
N ILE A 76 37.64 12.79 -4.33
CA ILE A 76 37.26 11.41 -4.66
C ILE A 76 37.22 11.21 -6.18
N LEU A 77 36.55 12.11 -6.92
CA LEU A 77 36.38 12.00 -8.37
C LEU A 77 37.73 12.01 -9.10
N SER A 78 38.68 12.83 -8.64
CA SER A 78 40.01 12.98 -9.25
C SER A 78 40.78 11.64 -9.34
N GLN A 79 40.57 10.74 -8.37
CA GLN A 79 41.18 9.41 -8.35
C GLN A 79 40.71 8.53 -9.51
N PHE A 80 39.49 8.78 -10.01
CA PHE A 80 38.88 8.04 -11.11
C PHE A 80 39.17 8.65 -12.48
N ILE A 81 39.42 9.96 -12.57
CA ILE A 81 39.62 10.67 -13.85
C ILE A 81 40.78 10.10 -14.66
N ARG A 82 41.92 9.83 -14.02
CA ARG A 82 43.10 9.29 -14.73
C ARG A 82 42.79 7.97 -15.43
N ILE A 83 42.10 7.06 -14.71
CA ILE A 83 41.77 5.73 -15.23
C ILE A 83 40.69 5.85 -16.30
N LEU A 84 39.67 6.70 -16.09
CA LEU A 84 38.63 6.97 -17.09
C LEU A 84 39.21 7.49 -18.40
N ALA A 85 40.19 8.42 -18.32
CA ALA A 85 40.81 9.02 -19.49
C ALA A 85 41.79 8.08 -20.23
N SER A 86 42.35 7.08 -19.55
CA SER A 86 43.34 6.17 -20.14
C SER A 86 42.78 4.80 -20.57
N SER A 87 41.56 4.46 -20.17
CA SER A 87 40.97 3.13 -20.45
C SER A 87 40.34 3.09 -21.83
N ASN A 88 40.63 2.04 -22.59
CA ASN A 88 40.05 1.80 -23.92
C ASN A 88 38.95 0.73 -23.89
N CYS A 89 38.79 0.05 -22.75
CA CYS A 89 37.90 -1.10 -22.58
C CYS A 89 37.14 -0.99 -21.25
N ILE A 90 35.88 -1.44 -21.22
CA ILE A 90 34.99 -1.26 -20.06
C ILE A 90 35.38 -2.17 -18.87
N GLU A 91 36.04 -3.30 -19.16
CA GLU A 91 36.52 -4.26 -18.16
C GLU A 91 37.72 -3.71 -17.36
N GLU A 92 38.46 -2.77 -17.93
CA GLU A 92 39.61 -2.09 -17.30
C GLU A 92 39.17 -0.98 -16.35
N LEU A 93 37.90 -0.55 -16.43
CA LEU A 93 37.36 0.46 -15.54
C LEU A 93 37.13 -0.10 -14.13
N PRO A 94 37.45 0.68 -13.08
CA PRO A 94 37.06 0.37 -11.72
C PRO A 94 35.57 0.10 -11.62
N SER A 95 35.16 -0.79 -10.72
CA SER A 95 33.76 -1.23 -10.58
C SER A 95 32.76 -0.07 -10.46
N HIS A 96 33.15 1.04 -9.84
CA HIS A 96 32.33 2.25 -9.71
C HIS A 96 32.02 2.87 -11.07
N LEU A 97 33.03 3.08 -11.91
CA LEU A 97 32.88 3.64 -13.26
C LEU A 97 32.23 2.64 -14.21
N ARG A 98 32.57 1.36 -14.09
CA ARG A 98 31.96 0.29 -14.89
C ARG A 98 30.45 0.18 -14.65
N ARG A 99 30.02 0.25 -13.39
CA ARG A 99 28.59 0.26 -13.06
C ARG A 99 27.89 1.54 -13.50
N ALA A 100 28.58 2.68 -13.52
CA ALA A 100 28.02 3.95 -13.97
C ALA A 100 27.95 4.08 -15.51
N CYS A 101 28.62 3.21 -16.27
CA CYS A 101 28.63 3.24 -17.72
C CYS A 101 27.37 2.60 -18.29
N ILE A 102 26.44 3.43 -18.77
CA ILE A 102 25.14 3.00 -19.31
C ILE A 102 25.27 2.41 -20.72
N VAL A 103 26.11 3.02 -21.57
CA VAL A 103 26.31 2.65 -22.98
C VAL A 103 27.79 2.54 -23.28
N HIS A 104 28.19 1.46 -23.95
CA HIS A 104 29.54 1.25 -24.46
C HIS A 104 29.49 0.71 -25.90
N GLY A 105 30.31 1.28 -26.80
CA GLY A 105 30.36 0.83 -28.19
C GLY A 105 29.05 0.99 -28.96
N GLY A 106 28.17 1.90 -28.54
CA GLY A 106 26.84 2.10 -29.14
C GLY A 106 25.75 1.12 -28.67
N ALA A 107 26.06 0.23 -27.73
CA ALA A 107 25.10 -0.69 -27.11
C ALA A 107 25.00 -0.46 -25.59
N LEU A 108 23.85 -0.81 -25.00
CA LEU A 108 23.68 -0.77 -23.56
C LEU A 108 24.57 -1.82 -22.89
N THR A 109 25.13 -1.47 -21.74
CA THR A 109 25.86 -2.43 -20.91
C THR A 109 24.86 -3.32 -20.17
N SER A 110 25.31 -4.50 -19.72
CA SER A 110 24.44 -5.56 -19.18
C SER A 110 23.52 -5.13 -18.03
N LEU A 111 24.00 -4.23 -17.16
CA LEU A 111 23.20 -3.67 -16.06
C LEU A 111 22.02 -2.82 -16.53
N TYR A 112 22.07 -2.30 -17.77
CA TYR A 112 21.08 -1.37 -18.32
C TYR A 112 20.30 -1.95 -19.50
N GLU A 113 20.44 -3.26 -19.79
CA GLU A 113 19.63 -3.99 -20.77
C GLU A 113 18.13 -4.03 -20.42
N TYR A 114 17.75 -3.57 -19.23
CA TYR A 114 16.35 -3.34 -18.87
C TYR A 114 15.75 -2.09 -19.53
N ILE A 115 16.55 -1.10 -19.94
CA ILE A 115 16.04 0.17 -20.49
C ILE A 115 15.18 -0.02 -21.75
N PRO A 116 15.57 -0.85 -22.76
CA PRO A 116 14.72 -1.09 -23.92
C PRO A 116 13.48 -1.91 -23.57
N ARG A 117 13.53 -2.73 -22.51
CA ARG A 117 12.35 -3.42 -21.98
C ARG A 117 11.37 -2.44 -21.34
N MET A 118 11.87 -1.48 -20.54
CA MET A 118 11.03 -0.40 -19.99
C MET A 118 10.44 0.50 -21.07
N ARG A 119 11.24 0.89 -22.07
CA ARG A 119 10.73 1.75 -23.17
C ARG A 119 9.70 1.03 -24.04
N LYS A 120 9.74 -0.31 -24.09
CA LYS A 120 8.72 -1.13 -24.74
C LYS A 120 7.49 -1.33 -23.85
N SER A 121 7.66 -1.48 -22.53
CA SER A 121 6.53 -1.49 -21.61
C SER A 121 5.82 -0.15 -21.60
N ASP A 122 6.53 0.99 -21.70
CA ASP A 122 5.91 2.31 -21.84
C ASP A 122 5.09 2.46 -23.14
N LEU A 123 5.49 1.81 -24.24
CA LEU A 123 4.69 1.82 -25.48
C LEU A 123 3.42 0.96 -25.38
N GLU A 124 3.36 0.02 -24.43
CA GLU A 124 2.17 -0.77 -24.07
C GLU A 124 1.37 -0.12 -22.91
N ASP A 125 2.03 0.68 -22.06
CA ASP A 125 1.47 1.42 -20.91
C ASP A 125 0.99 2.85 -21.26
N VAL A 126 1.34 3.41 -22.43
CA VAL A 126 0.78 4.69 -22.92
C VAL A 126 -0.74 4.62 -23.17
N SER A 127 -1.35 3.42 -23.11
CA SER A 127 -2.81 3.28 -23.00
C SER A 127 -3.39 3.50 -21.60
N ILE A 128 -2.58 3.59 -20.52
CA ILE A 128 -3.09 3.40 -19.14
C ILE A 128 -2.68 4.52 -18.15
N THR A 129 -1.77 5.44 -18.47
CA THR A 129 -1.40 6.51 -17.51
C THR A 129 -1.59 7.92 -18.07
N SER A 130 -2.81 8.45 -17.92
CA SER A 130 -3.08 9.89 -17.85
C SER A 130 -4.44 10.15 -17.17
N GLU A 131 -4.55 9.86 -15.87
CA GLU A 131 -5.64 10.37 -15.02
C GLU A 131 -5.04 10.98 -13.75
N ASN A 132 -4.36 12.12 -13.88
CA ASN A 132 -3.93 12.95 -12.74
C ASN A 132 -4.09 14.46 -13.04
N ALA A 133 -5.21 14.81 -13.66
CA ALA A 133 -5.76 16.16 -13.60
C ALA A 133 -7.29 16.01 -13.56
N HIS A 134 -7.91 16.40 -12.45
CA HIS A 134 -9.36 16.34 -12.27
C HIS A 134 -10.07 17.03 -13.45
N PRO A 135 -10.81 16.31 -14.32
CA PRO A 135 -11.74 16.99 -15.20
C PRO A 135 -12.94 17.33 -14.33
N VAL A 136 -13.13 18.62 -14.06
CA VAL A 136 -14.46 19.15 -13.77
C VAL A 136 -15.37 18.57 -14.86
N LYS A 137 -16.30 17.69 -14.47
CA LYS A 137 -17.10 16.90 -15.41
C LYS A 137 -18.13 17.83 -16.05
N MET A 138 -17.69 18.57 -17.06
CA MET A 138 -18.48 19.57 -17.77
C MET A 138 -19.65 18.91 -18.51
N LYS A 139 -20.79 19.60 -18.56
CA LYS A 139 -22.07 19.04 -19.03
C LYS A 139 -22.04 18.54 -20.48
N TYR A 140 -21.28 19.23 -21.34
CA TYR A 140 -21.12 18.89 -22.75
C TYR A 140 -19.66 18.60 -23.06
N THR A 141 -19.38 17.48 -23.74
CA THR A 141 -18.02 17.13 -24.18
C THR A 141 -18.00 16.68 -25.63
N THR A 142 -16.87 16.93 -26.30
CA THR A 142 -16.59 16.46 -27.66
C THR A 142 -15.13 16.00 -27.78
N LEU A 143 -14.81 15.21 -28.80
CA LEU A 143 -13.44 14.83 -29.12
C LEU A 143 -12.96 15.63 -30.34
N ILE A 144 -11.78 16.22 -30.25
CA ILE A 144 -11.14 17.01 -31.31
C ILE A 144 -9.79 16.37 -31.62
N SER A 145 -9.59 15.96 -32.86
CA SER A 145 -8.29 15.50 -33.35
C SER A 145 -7.59 16.62 -34.11
N LEU A 146 -6.36 16.91 -33.71
CA LEU A 146 -5.44 17.86 -34.36
C LEU A 146 -4.29 17.08 -34.99
N SER A 147 -3.94 17.41 -36.24
CA SER A 147 -2.66 17.00 -36.82
C SER A 147 -1.98 18.14 -37.54
N GLY A 148 -0.66 18.25 -37.38
CA GLY A 148 0.10 19.42 -37.78
C GLY A 148 1.55 19.36 -37.31
N HIS A 149 2.32 20.41 -37.58
CA HIS A 149 3.56 20.71 -36.84
C HIS A 149 3.22 21.30 -35.46
N LEU A 150 2.49 20.52 -34.65
CA LEU A 150 1.81 20.99 -33.43
C LEU A 150 2.77 21.62 -32.39
N PHE A 151 3.97 21.07 -32.28
CA PHE A 151 4.98 21.51 -31.31
C PHE A 151 5.99 22.48 -31.92
N ASP A 152 6.48 22.20 -33.14
CA ASP A 152 7.49 23.04 -33.80
C ASP A 152 6.99 24.48 -34.07
N GLN A 153 5.68 24.64 -34.23
CA GLN A 153 5.04 25.93 -34.48
C GLN A 153 4.20 26.42 -33.31
N PHE A 154 4.29 25.79 -32.13
CA PHE A 154 3.53 26.13 -30.91
C PHE A 154 2.00 26.11 -31.07
N LEU A 155 1.49 25.54 -32.15
CA LEU A 155 0.07 25.52 -32.50
C LEU A 155 -0.79 24.74 -31.51
N ILE A 156 -0.20 23.76 -30.81
CA ILE A 156 -0.89 23.08 -29.72
C ILE A 156 -1.20 24.05 -28.59
N ASN A 157 -0.27 24.93 -28.21
CA ASN A 157 -0.49 25.88 -27.13
C ASN A 157 -1.60 26.88 -27.52
N GLU A 158 -1.57 27.42 -28.75
CA GLU A 158 -2.64 28.29 -29.23
C GLU A 158 -4.02 27.62 -29.19
N ALA A 159 -4.10 26.33 -29.55
CA ALA A 159 -5.35 25.58 -29.47
C ALA A 159 -5.83 25.40 -28.02
N LEU A 160 -4.92 25.14 -27.07
CA LEU A 160 -5.25 25.00 -25.66
C LEU A 160 -5.68 26.34 -25.04
N ASP A 161 -4.97 27.43 -25.36
CA ASP A 161 -5.30 28.78 -24.92
C ASP A 161 -6.69 29.22 -25.40
N ILE A 162 -7.08 28.88 -26.64
CA ILE A 162 -8.43 29.15 -27.17
C ILE A 162 -9.49 28.43 -26.33
N ILE A 163 -9.24 27.19 -25.92
CA ILE A 163 -10.19 26.41 -25.12
C ILE A 163 -10.36 27.04 -23.75
N GLU A 164 -9.27 27.36 -23.05
CA GLU A 164 -9.31 27.94 -21.71
C GLU A 164 -9.89 29.36 -21.71
N ALA A 165 -9.50 30.21 -22.66
CA ALA A 165 -9.99 31.59 -22.76
C ALA A 165 -11.51 31.67 -23.03
N ALA A 166 -12.08 30.65 -23.67
CA ALA A 166 -13.52 30.52 -23.88
C ALA A 166 -14.27 29.94 -22.67
N GLY A 167 -13.57 29.55 -21.60
CA GLY A 167 -14.14 28.90 -20.42
C GLY A 167 -14.37 27.39 -20.59
N GLY A 168 -13.71 26.76 -21.56
CA GLY A 168 -13.71 25.31 -21.74
C GLY A 168 -12.61 24.62 -20.96
N SER A 169 -12.74 23.31 -20.79
CA SER A 169 -11.69 22.43 -20.29
C SER A 169 -11.23 21.47 -21.38
N PHE A 170 -10.00 20.97 -21.30
CA PHE A 170 -9.53 19.92 -22.21
C PHE A 170 -8.77 18.82 -21.48
N HIS A 171 -8.74 17.65 -22.09
CA HIS A 171 -7.98 16.49 -21.64
C HIS A 171 -7.30 15.82 -22.85
N LEU A 172 -6.00 15.58 -22.75
CA LEU A 172 -5.23 14.94 -23.81
C LEU A 172 -5.47 13.43 -23.78
N VAL A 173 -6.20 12.92 -24.77
CA VAL A 173 -6.54 11.50 -24.92
C VAL A 173 -5.41 10.73 -25.57
N LYS A 174 -4.74 11.33 -26.55
CA LYS A 174 -3.64 10.70 -27.28
C LYS A 174 -2.71 11.74 -27.86
N CYS A 175 -1.40 11.52 -27.81
CA CYS A 175 -0.44 12.35 -28.50
C CYS A 175 0.67 11.51 -29.14
N GLN A 176 0.98 11.79 -30.40
CA GLN A 176 2.10 11.22 -31.12
C GLN A 176 2.93 12.36 -31.69
N VAL A 177 4.15 12.50 -31.17
CA VAL A 177 5.10 13.53 -31.60
C VAL A 177 5.89 13.01 -32.81
N GLY A 178 6.03 13.85 -33.83
CA GLY A 178 6.88 13.55 -34.98
C GLY A 178 8.33 13.30 -34.56
N GLN A 179 8.96 12.24 -35.07
CA GLN A 179 10.33 11.86 -34.68
C GLN A 179 11.44 12.76 -35.28
N ASN A 180 11.07 13.73 -36.12
CA ASN A 180 11.96 14.73 -36.69
C ASN A 180 11.15 15.95 -37.17
N THR A 181 11.85 17.02 -37.55
CA THR A 181 11.27 18.31 -37.99
C THR A 181 10.39 18.23 -39.24
N ASN A 182 10.39 17.12 -39.97
CA ASN A 182 9.58 16.91 -41.17
C ASN A 182 8.39 15.97 -40.92
N ALA A 183 8.28 15.40 -39.70
CA ALA A 183 7.24 14.46 -39.34
C ALA A 183 6.08 15.19 -38.63
N MET A 184 4.86 14.95 -39.09
CA MET A 184 3.66 15.55 -38.50
C MET A 184 3.38 14.97 -37.12
N SER A 185 2.97 15.83 -36.20
CA SER A 185 2.48 15.44 -34.88
C SER A 185 0.96 15.29 -34.92
N TYR A 186 0.44 14.40 -34.09
CA TYR A 186 -0.98 14.10 -33.95
C TYR A 186 -1.39 14.18 -32.49
N SER A 187 -2.54 14.78 -32.22
CA SER A 187 -3.08 14.95 -30.87
C SER A 187 -4.60 14.76 -30.89
N GLU A 188 -5.14 14.00 -29.93
CA GLU A 188 -6.58 13.91 -29.66
C GLU A 188 -6.86 14.55 -28.31
N LEU A 189 -7.75 15.54 -28.31
CA LEU A 189 -8.17 16.29 -27.14
C LEU A 189 -9.66 16.03 -26.91
N GLN A 190 -10.04 15.62 -25.71
CA GLN A 190 -11.42 15.74 -25.25
C GLN A 190 -11.63 17.15 -24.73
N VAL A 191 -12.61 17.89 -25.28
CA VAL A 191 -12.91 19.27 -24.91
C VAL A 191 -14.30 19.34 -24.27
N GLY A 192 -14.43 20.04 -23.15
CA GLY A 192 -15.65 20.16 -22.37
C GLY A 192 -16.06 21.61 -22.09
N ALA A 193 -17.37 21.86 -21.97
CA ALA A 193 -17.93 23.12 -21.50
C ALA A 193 -19.29 22.93 -20.81
N ASP A 194 -19.68 23.88 -19.95
CA ASP A 194 -20.95 23.84 -19.21
C ASP A 194 -22.17 24.20 -20.07
N ASP A 195 -21.97 24.97 -21.13
CA ASP A 195 -22.99 25.37 -22.10
C ASP A 195 -22.61 24.86 -23.50
N LYS A 196 -23.60 24.34 -24.22
CA LYS A 196 -23.45 23.91 -25.61
C LYS A 196 -23.01 25.07 -26.52
N LEU A 197 -23.50 26.29 -26.27
CA LEU A 197 -23.10 27.48 -27.03
C LEU A 197 -21.61 27.81 -26.85
N VAL A 198 -21.06 27.59 -25.65
CA VAL A 198 -19.63 27.79 -25.38
C VAL A 198 -18.81 26.71 -26.08
N LEU A 199 -19.25 25.45 -26.01
CA LEU A 199 -18.58 24.36 -26.71
C LEU A 199 -18.57 24.57 -28.23
N ASP A 200 -19.70 24.98 -28.81
CA ASP A 200 -19.81 25.29 -30.24
C ASP A 200 -18.87 26.46 -30.63
N LYS A 201 -18.77 27.50 -29.79
CA LYS A 201 -17.84 28.62 -30.01
C LYS A 201 -16.37 28.19 -29.96
N ILE A 202 -16.00 27.29 -29.06
CA ILE A 202 -14.65 26.71 -28.98
C ILE A 202 -14.33 25.95 -30.27
N ILE A 203 -15.27 25.13 -30.73
CA ILE A 203 -15.10 24.36 -31.97
C ILE A 203 -14.94 25.31 -33.18
N ASP A 204 -15.73 26.38 -33.27
CA ASP A 204 -15.64 27.36 -34.35
C ASP A 204 -14.28 28.10 -34.34
N SER A 205 -13.79 28.48 -33.16
CA SER A 205 -12.47 29.12 -33.01
C SER A 205 -11.32 28.18 -33.39
N LEU A 206 -11.36 26.92 -32.97
CA LEU A 206 -10.36 25.93 -33.35
C LEU A 206 -10.43 25.59 -34.85
N THR A 207 -11.62 25.58 -35.44
CA THR A 207 -11.81 25.38 -36.88
C THR A 207 -11.25 26.56 -37.69
N SER A 208 -11.34 27.78 -37.14
CA SER A 208 -10.74 28.99 -37.73
C SER A 208 -9.21 28.96 -37.65
N LEU A 209 -8.64 28.41 -36.57
CA LEU A 209 -7.19 28.17 -36.44
C LEU A 209 -6.70 27.17 -37.50
N ALA A 210 -7.49 26.14 -37.80
CA ALA A 210 -7.18 25.15 -38.83
C ALA A 210 -7.34 25.69 -40.27
N ASN A 211 -8.21 26.69 -40.48
CA ASN A 211 -8.49 27.30 -41.78
C ASN A 211 -8.41 28.84 -41.69
N PRO A 212 -7.21 29.45 -41.63
CA PRO A 212 -7.08 30.89 -41.64
C PRO A 212 -7.61 31.45 -42.98
N ASN A 213 -8.67 32.26 -42.94
CA ASN A 213 -9.22 32.93 -44.12
C ASN A 213 -8.14 33.75 -44.86
N GLU A 214 -8.10 33.65 -46.19
CA GLU A 214 -7.11 34.25 -47.12
C GLU A 214 -7.11 35.81 -47.20
N ASN A 215 -7.38 36.55 -46.11
CA ASN A 215 -7.58 38.00 -46.16
C ASN A 215 -6.58 38.87 -45.38
N HIS A 216 -5.33 38.42 -45.20
CA HIS A 216 -4.23 39.35 -44.91
C HIS A 216 -2.95 38.98 -45.66
N GLU A 217 -2.55 39.89 -46.56
CA GLU A 217 -1.34 39.83 -47.38
C GLU A 217 -0.07 39.81 -46.51
N PHE A 218 0.52 38.64 -46.30
CA PHE A 218 1.98 38.50 -46.15
C PHE A 218 2.42 37.18 -46.78
N LYS A 219 3.21 37.29 -47.86
CA LYS A 219 3.79 36.16 -48.61
C LYS A 219 4.80 35.39 -47.75
N GLY A 220 4.56 34.10 -47.54
CA GLY A 220 5.64 33.15 -47.21
C GLY A 220 5.44 32.12 -46.10
N SER A 221 4.28 31.48 -45.95
CA SER A 221 4.23 30.14 -45.31
C SER A 221 3.04 29.34 -45.80
N LYS A 222 3.29 28.34 -46.65
CA LYS A 222 2.34 27.25 -46.93
C LYS A 222 2.45 26.12 -45.88
N ASN A 223 3.13 26.36 -44.75
CA ASN A 223 3.55 25.32 -43.81
C ASN A 223 2.86 25.34 -42.44
N ASN A 224 1.83 26.18 -42.23
CA ASN A 224 1.09 26.26 -40.95
C ASN A 224 -0.32 25.64 -41.06
N ALA A 225 -0.50 24.61 -41.88
CA ALA A 225 -1.79 23.95 -42.02
C ALA A 225 -1.97 22.90 -40.90
N ILE A 226 -2.80 23.21 -39.90
CA ILE A 226 -3.34 22.21 -38.98
C ILE A 226 -4.58 21.60 -39.63
N SER A 227 -4.68 20.28 -39.65
CA SER A 227 -5.94 19.61 -39.97
C SER A 227 -6.69 19.31 -38.69
N LEU A 228 -7.96 19.70 -38.62
CA LEU A 228 -8.84 19.46 -37.48
C LEU A 228 -9.99 18.52 -37.87
N LYS A 229 -10.25 17.50 -37.04
CA LYS A 229 -11.42 16.62 -37.15
C LYS A 229 -12.20 16.65 -35.84
N VAL A 230 -13.49 16.96 -35.91
CA VAL A 230 -14.39 16.96 -34.74
C VAL A 230 -15.20 15.66 -34.72
N GLY A 231 -15.18 14.96 -33.59
CA GLY A 231 -15.94 13.75 -33.31
C GLY A 231 -17.43 14.02 -33.01
N ARG A 232 -18.22 12.94 -32.81
CA ARG A 232 -19.65 13.06 -32.53
C ARG A 232 -19.91 13.53 -31.09
N PHE A 233 -20.90 14.43 -30.97
CA PHE A 233 -21.40 15.01 -29.71
C PHE A 233 -21.93 13.95 -28.74
N LYS A 234 -21.54 14.01 -27.46
CA LYS A 234 -22.14 13.24 -26.36
C LYS A 234 -22.74 14.21 -25.33
N GLU A 235 -24.05 14.11 -25.13
CA GLU A 235 -24.76 14.84 -24.08
C GLU A 235 -24.80 13.97 -22.82
N SER A 236 -24.24 14.47 -21.72
CA SER A 236 -24.26 13.79 -20.43
C SER A 236 -25.60 14.05 -19.73
N LYS A 237 -26.62 13.24 -20.01
CA LYS A 237 -27.82 13.22 -19.15
C LYS A 237 -27.50 12.42 -17.89
N VAL A 238 -27.45 13.11 -16.76
CA VAL A 238 -27.53 12.48 -15.42
C VAL A 238 -29.02 12.27 -15.13
N GLU A 239 -29.54 11.11 -15.53
CA GLU A 239 -30.73 10.52 -14.91
C GLU A 239 -30.29 9.17 -14.34
N MET A 240 -30.19 9.14 -13.01
CA MET A 240 -29.78 7.99 -12.24
C MET A 240 -31.01 7.11 -11.98
N GLU A 241 -31.52 6.47 -13.04
CA GLU A 241 -32.45 5.35 -12.93
C GLU A 241 -31.84 4.16 -13.66
N CYS A 242 -31.27 3.23 -12.89
CA CYS A 242 -30.80 1.94 -13.36
C CYS A 242 -32.03 1.11 -13.76
N ASP A 243 -32.39 1.20 -15.04
CA ASP A 243 -33.45 0.43 -15.67
C ASP A 243 -33.06 -1.06 -15.72
N THR A 244 -33.80 -1.90 -14.98
CA THR A 244 -34.01 -3.34 -15.24
C THR A 244 -32.80 -4.27 -15.47
N GLU A 245 -31.62 -3.99 -14.93
CA GLU A 245 -30.51 -4.97 -14.86
C GLU A 245 -30.64 -5.90 -13.65
N LYS A 246 -30.24 -7.18 -13.76
CA LYS A 246 -30.21 -8.12 -12.63
C LYS A 246 -29.31 -7.56 -11.52
N LYS A 247 -29.88 -7.32 -10.33
CA LYS A 247 -29.13 -6.84 -9.15
C LYS A 247 -28.75 -8.02 -8.27
N ALA A 248 -27.48 -8.11 -7.89
CA ALA A 248 -27.00 -9.02 -6.86
C ALA A 248 -26.76 -8.27 -5.56
N PHE A 249 -27.11 -8.88 -4.43
CA PHE A 249 -26.99 -8.26 -3.12
C PHE A 249 -25.95 -8.99 -2.28
N VAL A 250 -25.02 -8.24 -1.69
CA VAL A 250 -23.97 -8.77 -0.81
C VAL A 250 -24.05 -8.09 0.56
N LEU A 251 -24.11 -8.89 1.63
CA LEU A 251 -24.02 -8.40 3.01
C LEU A 251 -22.60 -8.58 3.54
N ILE A 252 -21.92 -7.50 3.89
CA ILE A 252 -20.63 -7.54 4.59
C ILE A 252 -20.87 -7.31 6.08
N LEU A 253 -20.54 -8.31 6.89
CA LEU A 253 -20.58 -8.22 8.35
C LEU A 253 -19.20 -7.78 8.88
N GLY A 254 -19.15 -6.62 9.53
CA GLY A 254 -17.95 -6.01 10.08
C GLY A 254 -17.47 -4.82 9.26
N ALA A 255 -17.40 -3.64 9.89
CA ALA A 255 -16.93 -2.39 9.30
C ALA A 255 -15.48 -2.03 9.68
N GLY A 256 -14.61 -3.05 9.78
CA GLY A 256 -13.19 -2.84 10.05
C GLY A 256 -12.42 -2.34 8.82
N ARG A 257 -11.11 -2.11 8.98
CA ARG A 257 -10.21 -1.57 7.92
C ARG A 257 -10.24 -2.36 6.60
N VAL A 258 -10.47 -3.67 6.67
CA VAL A 258 -10.53 -4.59 5.52
C VAL A 258 -11.85 -4.49 4.72
N CYS A 259 -12.90 -3.89 5.28
CA CYS A 259 -14.24 -3.89 4.69
C CYS A 259 -14.33 -2.95 3.49
N ARG A 260 -13.74 -1.75 3.59
CA ARG A 260 -13.84 -0.73 2.56
C ARG A 260 -13.31 -1.20 1.19
N PRO A 261 -12.12 -1.81 1.06
CA PRO A 261 -11.64 -2.32 -0.23
C PRO A 261 -12.55 -3.41 -0.80
N ALA A 262 -13.12 -4.25 0.05
CA ALA A 262 -14.05 -5.29 -0.39
C ALA A 262 -15.35 -4.68 -0.95
N ALA A 263 -15.91 -3.68 -0.27
CA ALA A 263 -17.09 -2.95 -0.73
C ALA A 263 -16.83 -2.20 -2.04
N GLU A 264 -15.73 -1.43 -2.13
CA GLU A 264 -15.34 -0.71 -3.35
C GLU A 264 -15.17 -1.67 -4.54
N PHE A 265 -14.45 -2.78 -4.34
CA PHE A 265 -14.30 -3.82 -5.37
C PHE A 265 -15.65 -4.35 -5.85
N LEU A 266 -16.53 -4.76 -4.94
CA LEU A 266 -17.83 -5.33 -5.30
C LEU A 266 -18.72 -4.33 -6.04
N THR A 267 -18.83 -3.10 -5.54
CA THR A 267 -19.66 -2.06 -6.18
C THR A 267 -19.16 -1.60 -7.54
N SER A 268 -17.87 -1.83 -7.85
CA SER A 268 -17.31 -1.58 -9.17
C SER A 268 -17.72 -2.63 -10.23
N ILE A 269 -18.30 -3.76 -9.80
CA ILE A 269 -18.79 -4.79 -10.69
C ILE A 269 -20.10 -4.32 -11.34
N GLY A 270 -20.07 -4.17 -12.66
CA GLY A 270 -21.26 -3.82 -13.46
C GLY A 270 -21.45 -2.33 -13.73
N SER A 271 -20.66 -1.44 -13.13
CA SER A 271 -20.69 -0.01 -13.48
C SER A 271 -20.03 0.26 -14.84
N ASP A 272 -20.45 1.32 -15.54
CA ASP A 272 -19.79 1.79 -16.78
C ASP A 272 -18.30 2.18 -16.55
N SER A 273 -17.92 2.41 -15.30
CA SER A 273 -16.55 2.64 -14.84
C SER A 273 -15.77 1.34 -14.58
N SER A 274 -16.31 0.17 -14.93
CA SER A 274 -15.58 -1.11 -14.87
C SER A 274 -14.37 -1.01 -15.82
N GLN A 275 -13.25 -0.60 -15.22
CA GLN A 275 -11.97 -0.39 -15.86
C GLN A 275 -11.57 -1.65 -16.63
N GLU A 276 -10.81 -1.42 -17.70
CA GLU A 276 -10.47 -2.37 -18.77
C GLU A 276 -9.97 -3.75 -18.29
N TRP A 277 -9.47 -3.86 -17.06
CA TRP A 277 -9.05 -5.10 -16.43
C TRP A 277 -10.17 -6.13 -16.23
N LEU A 278 -11.43 -5.72 -16.06
CA LEU A 278 -12.57 -6.65 -15.96
C LEU A 278 -13.03 -7.17 -17.33
N LYS A 279 -12.62 -6.51 -18.44
CA LYS A 279 -12.97 -6.90 -19.81
C LYS A 279 -12.14 -8.10 -20.30
N SER A 280 -10.90 -8.28 -19.81
CA SER A 280 -10.04 -9.41 -20.17
C SER A 280 -10.57 -10.77 -19.68
N PHE A 281 -11.40 -10.78 -18.62
CA PHE A 281 -12.05 -11.99 -18.10
C PHE A 281 -13.33 -12.40 -18.84
N ARG A 282 -13.71 -11.69 -19.90
CA ARG A 282 -14.85 -12.06 -20.75
C ARG A 282 -14.47 -13.21 -21.69
N THR A 283 -14.28 -14.40 -21.15
CA THR A 283 -14.23 -15.65 -21.92
C THR A 283 -15.32 -16.60 -21.42
N GLY A 284 -16.46 -16.58 -22.12
CA GLY A 284 -17.61 -17.43 -21.88
C GLY A 284 -18.93 -16.75 -22.26
N ASN A 285 -19.74 -17.39 -23.09
CA ASN A 285 -21.10 -16.96 -23.41
C ASN A 285 -21.98 -17.02 -22.15
N LEU A 286 -22.77 -15.96 -21.89
CA LEU A 286 -23.53 -15.62 -20.65
C LEU A 286 -22.62 -15.16 -19.48
N ASP A 287 -22.78 -13.99 -18.85
CA ASP A 287 -24.01 -13.37 -18.37
C ASP A 287 -23.95 -11.82 -18.30
N GLU A 288 -25.14 -11.24 -18.36
CA GLU A 288 -25.55 -9.83 -18.25
C GLU A 288 -24.80 -9.01 -17.18
N GLN A 289 -24.62 -7.70 -17.43
CA GLN A 289 -24.14 -6.72 -16.45
C GLN A 289 -24.93 -6.83 -15.14
N THR A 290 -24.39 -7.58 -14.18
CA THR A 290 -24.98 -7.75 -12.86
C THR A 290 -24.41 -6.67 -11.97
N CYS A 291 -25.22 -5.66 -11.66
CA CYS A 291 -24.86 -4.61 -10.73
C CYS A 291 -24.91 -5.16 -9.30
N VAL A 292 -23.84 -4.96 -8.53
CA VAL A 292 -23.74 -5.45 -7.15
C VAL A 292 -24.08 -4.34 -6.17
N GLN A 293 -25.08 -4.59 -5.32
CA GLN A 293 -25.42 -3.74 -4.18
C GLN A 293 -24.82 -4.33 -2.90
N VAL A 294 -24.16 -3.49 -2.11
CA VAL A 294 -23.47 -3.88 -0.88
C VAL A 294 -24.20 -3.30 0.33
N ILE A 295 -24.46 -4.16 1.32
CA ILE A 295 -24.94 -3.76 2.64
C ILE A 295 -23.80 -3.99 3.62
N VAL A 296 -23.28 -2.94 4.26
CA VAL A 296 -22.27 -3.04 5.31
C VAL A 296 -22.96 -2.97 6.66
N ALA A 297 -22.77 -4.00 7.47
CA ALA A 297 -23.39 -4.13 8.78
C ALA A 297 -22.34 -4.11 9.89
N SER A 298 -22.57 -3.28 10.90
CA SER A 298 -21.70 -3.20 12.08
C SER A 298 -22.52 -3.07 13.37
N PHE A 299 -21.93 -3.46 14.50
CA PHE A 299 -22.53 -3.24 15.82
C PHE A 299 -22.69 -1.73 16.10
N PHE A 300 -21.73 -0.93 15.63
CA PHE A 300 -21.76 0.53 15.67
C PHE A 300 -22.10 1.08 14.28
N LEU A 301 -23.27 1.72 14.15
CA LEU A 301 -23.74 2.27 12.87
C LEU A 301 -22.73 3.21 12.22
N LYS A 302 -22.12 4.08 13.03
CA LYS A 302 -21.15 5.09 12.58
C LYS A 302 -19.98 4.46 11.79
N ASP A 303 -19.48 3.32 12.23
CA ASP A 303 -18.38 2.62 11.55
C ASP A 303 -18.82 2.15 10.16
N ALA A 304 -20.05 1.63 10.04
CA ALA A 304 -20.60 1.22 8.75
C ALA A 304 -20.84 2.41 7.82
N GLU A 305 -21.33 3.54 8.36
CA GLU A 305 -21.54 4.79 7.62
C GLU A 305 -20.22 5.34 7.06
N GLU A 306 -19.15 5.32 7.86
CA GLU A 306 -17.81 5.75 7.45
C GLU A 306 -17.24 4.86 6.33
N VAL A 307 -17.48 3.54 6.41
CA VAL A 307 -17.05 2.62 5.36
C VAL A 307 -17.75 2.89 4.04
N VAL A 308 -19.07 3.06 4.03
CA VAL A 308 -19.84 3.25 2.78
C VAL A 308 -19.78 4.68 2.23
N GLU A 309 -19.18 5.61 2.97
CA GLU A 309 -19.04 7.00 2.55
C GLU A 309 -18.35 7.08 1.17
N SER A 310 -19.03 7.74 0.24
CA SER A 310 -18.61 7.92 -1.16
C SER A 310 -18.50 6.62 -1.98
N ILE A 311 -19.07 5.51 -1.51
CA ILE A 311 -19.17 4.26 -2.28
C ILE A 311 -20.58 4.16 -2.90
N PRO A 312 -20.72 4.26 -4.23
CA PRO A 312 -22.02 4.09 -4.87
C PRO A 312 -22.55 2.66 -4.67
N ASN A 313 -23.86 2.49 -4.59
CA ASN A 313 -24.49 1.17 -4.39
C ASN A 313 -24.12 0.46 -3.07
N ALA A 314 -23.54 1.17 -2.10
CA ALA A 314 -23.31 0.67 -0.75
C ALA A 314 -24.24 1.35 0.27
N THR A 315 -24.71 0.59 1.26
CA THR A 315 -25.60 1.08 2.32
C THR A 315 -25.13 0.58 3.69
N ALA A 316 -25.26 1.41 4.72
CA ALA A 316 -24.86 1.08 6.09
C ALA A 316 -26.07 0.65 6.94
N VAL A 317 -25.88 -0.36 7.78
CA VAL A 317 -26.90 -0.82 8.74
C VAL A 317 -26.27 -1.15 10.09
N GLN A 318 -27.05 -0.95 11.15
CA GLN A 318 -26.67 -1.41 12.49
C GLN A 318 -27.15 -2.85 12.69
N LEU A 319 -26.25 -3.75 13.07
CA LEU A 319 -26.57 -5.15 13.32
C LEU A 319 -25.69 -5.72 14.43
N ASP A 320 -26.35 -6.25 15.46
CA ASP A 320 -25.73 -7.19 16.40
C ASP A 320 -25.94 -8.62 15.86
N VAL A 321 -24.85 -9.31 15.53
CA VAL A 321 -24.89 -10.69 15.02
C VAL A 321 -25.37 -11.71 16.06
N MET A 322 -25.36 -11.34 17.35
CA MET A 322 -25.94 -12.17 18.41
C MET A 322 -27.47 -12.09 18.43
N ASN A 323 -28.06 -11.05 17.82
CA ASN A 323 -29.50 -10.96 17.62
C ASN A 323 -29.92 -11.79 16.40
N HIS A 324 -30.31 -13.03 16.66
CA HIS A 324 -30.67 -14.01 15.63
C HIS A 324 -31.83 -13.52 14.75
N GLY A 325 -32.83 -12.82 15.29
CA GLY A 325 -33.96 -12.33 14.49
C GLY A 325 -33.51 -11.34 13.41
N SER A 326 -32.71 -10.34 13.80
CA SER A 326 -32.19 -9.34 12.86
C SER A 326 -31.18 -9.94 11.88
N LEU A 327 -30.29 -10.83 12.36
CA LEU A 327 -29.31 -11.50 11.51
C LEU A 327 -29.99 -12.29 10.38
N TYR A 328 -31.00 -13.10 10.72
CA TYR A 328 -31.75 -13.88 9.74
C TYR A 328 -32.51 -12.99 8.76
N ASN A 329 -33.09 -11.89 9.24
CA ASN A 329 -33.79 -10.94 8.39
C ASN A 329 -32.87 -10.37 7.30
N TYR A 330 -31.67 -9.89 7.66
CA TYR A 330 -30.73 -9.33 6.67
C TYR A 330 -30.15 -10.40 5.74
N ILE A 331 -29.76 -11.58 6.27
CA ILE A 331 -29.22 -12.67 5.44
C ILE A 331 -30.26 -13.14 4.41
N SER A 332 -31.55 -13.15 4.75
CA SER A 332 -32.61 -13.58 3.83
C SER A 332 -32.74 -12.70 2.58
N GLN A 333 -32.34 -11.43 2.67
CA GLN A 333 -32.48 -10.41 1.64
C GLN A 333 -31.30 -10.34 0.66
N VAL A 334 -30.19 -11.03 0.95
CA VAL A 334 -28.98 -10.99 0.14
C VAL A 334 -28.68 -12.32 -0.54
N ASP A 335 -27.83 -12.32 -1.55
CA ASP A 335 -27.38 -13.53 -2.25
C ASP A 335 -26.18 -14.16 -1.55
N ILE A 336 -25.25 -13.32 -1.08
CA ILE A 336 -23.99 -13.73 -0.44
C ILE A 336 -23.74 -12.91 0.82
N VAL A 337 -23.17 -13.57 1.82
CA VAL A 337 -22.68 -12.95 3.04
C VAL A 337 -21.15 -13.01 3.05
N ILE A 338 -20.48 -11.91 3.41
CA ILE A 338 -19.05 -11.87 3.71
C ILE A 338 -18.91 -11.58 5.21
N SER A 339 -18.24 -12.46 5.95
CA SER A 339 -17.94 -12.25 7.37
C SER A 339 -16.49 -11.80 7.55
N LEU A 340 -16.32 -10.51 7.89
CA LEU A 340 -15.04 -9.90 8.28
C LEU A 340 -15.00 -9.65 9.80
N LEU A 341 -15.78 -10.43 10.56
CA LEU A 341 -15.88 -10.41 12.01
C LEU A 341 -14.79 -11.28 12.67
N PRO A 342 -14.60 -11.17 14.00
CA PRO A 342 -13.76 -12.10 14.75
C PRO A 342 -14.17 -13.58 14.54
N PRO A 343 -13.22 -14.53 14.57
CA PRO A 343 -13.48 -15.95 14.31
C PRO A 343 -14.58 -16.58 15.17
N SER A 344 -14.77 -16.09 16.40
CA SER A 344 -15.81 -16.57 17.32
C SER A 344 -17.24 -16.39 16.79
N CYS A 345 -17.45 -15.47 15.85
CA CYS A 345 -18.76 -15.18 15.28
C CYS A 345 -19.12 -16.07 14.07
N HIS A 346 -18.13 -16.73 13.46
CA HIS A 346 -18.31 -17.39 12.15
C HIS A 346 -19.26 -18.57 12.21
N SER A 347 -19.28 -19.35 13.30
CA SER A 347 -20.20 -20.48 13.45
C SER A 347 -21.67 -20.06 13.47
N ILE A 348 -21.99 -18.94 14.13
CA ILE A 348 -23.34 -18.37 14.20
C ILE A 348 -23.79 -17.89 12.82
N VAL A 349 -22.93 -17.15 12.12
CA VAL A 349 -23.21 -16.64 10.77
C VAL A 349 -23.34 -17.80 9.77
N ALA A 350 -22.44 -18.78 9.80
CA ALA A 350 -22.48 -19.98 8.96
C ALA A 350 -23.77 -20.77 9.16
N GLY A 351 -24.19 -20.99 10.42
CA GLY A 351 -25.45 -21.66 10.73
C GLY A 351 -26.65 -20.94 10.11
N ALA A 352 -26.73 -19.61 10.24
CA ALA A 352 -27.79 -18.82 9.63
C ALA A 352 -27.78 -18.89 8.09
N CYS A 353 -26.59 -18.81 7.47
CA CYS A 353 -26.42 -18.95 6.03
C CYS A 353 -26.89 -20.33 5.51
N ILE A 354 -26.52 -21.42 6.20
CA ILE A 354 -26.93 -22.78 5.86
C ILE A 354 -28.44 -22.93 5.92
N GLN A 355 -29.08 -22.40 6.99
CA GLN A 355 -30.53 -22.49 7.16
C GLN A 355 -31.29 -21.69 6.09
N LEU A 356 -30.76 -20.53 5.70
CA LEU A 356 -31.36 -19.66 4.68
C LEU A 356 -30.89 -19.98 3.24
N LYS A 357 -30.04 -21.00 3.08
CA LYS A 357 -29.45 -21.43 1.81
C LYS A 357 -28.68 -20.30 1.09
N LYS A 358 -27.93 -19.50 1.84
CA LYS A 358 -27.09 -18.40 1.35
C LYS A 358 -25.62 -18.79 1.41
N HIS A 359 -24.82 -18.31 0.46
CA HIS A 359 -23.38 -18.55 0.46
C HIS A 359 -22.66 -17.61 1.44
N LEU A 360 -21.54 -18.08 1.99
CA LEU A 360 -20.72 -17.33 2.95
C LEU A 360 -19.28 -17.29 2.47
N VAL A 361 -18.64 -16.12 2.60
CA VAL A 361 -17.19 -15.94 2.44
C VAL A 361 -16.58 -15.44 3.74
N THR A 362 -15.44 -15.98 4.15
CA THR A 362 -14.68 -15.49 5.31
C THR A 362 -13.19 -15.36 4.97
N ALA A 363 -12.50 -14.44 5.66
CA ALA A 363 -11.05 -14.28 5.57
C ALA A 363 -10.33 -14.87 6.79
N SER A 364 -10.92 -15.90 7.42
CA SER A 364 -10.40 -16.52 8.65
C SER A 364 -10.14 -18.01 8.47
N TYR A 365 -9.24 -18.54 9.31
CA TYR A 365 -8.98 -19.96 9.44
C TYR A 365 -10.26 -20.75 9.71
N VAL A 366 -10.37 -21.93 9.09
CA VAL A 366 -11.40 -22.91 9.43
C VAL A 366 -11.04 -23.56 10.76
N ASP A 367 -11.88 -23.36 11.77
CA ASP A 367 -11.78 -24.01 13.07
C ASP A 367 -12.65 -25.28 13.16
N ASP A 368 -12.52 -26.02 14.26
CA ASP A 368 -13.31 -27.23 14.52
C ASP A 368 -14.82 -26.97 14.51
N SER A 369 -15.25 -25.78 14.93
CA SER A 369 -16.67 -25.42 15.00
C SER A 369 -17.26 -25.25 13.59
N THR A 370 -16.54 -24.58 12.70
CA THR A 370 -16.93 -24.38 11.30
C THR A 370 -16.79 -25.66 10.49
N SER A 371 -15.71 -26.44 10.71
CA SER A 371 -15.49 -27.70 9.99
C SER A 371 -16.60 -28.72 10.21
N LYS A 372 -17.25 -28.73 11.38
CA LYS A 372 -18.39 -29.62 11.68
C LYS A 372 -19.65 -29.30 10.87
N LEU A 373 -19.73 -28.13 10.25
CA LEU A 373 -20.88 -27.69 9.45
C LEU A 373 -20.81 -28.17 8.00
N ASP A 374 -19.76 -28.88 7.59
CA ASP A 374 -19.52 -29.27 6.19
C ASP A 374 -20.63 -30.11 5.56
N GLU A 375 -21.03 -31.20 6.23
CA GLU A 375 -22.11 -32.05 5.74
C GLU A 375 -23.46 -31.30 5.71
N MET A 376 -23.71 -30.42 6.67
CA MET A 376 -24.89 -29.56 6.67
C MET A 376 -24.87 -28.59 5.48
N ALA A 377 -23.75 -27.92 5.22
CA ALA A 377 -23.58 -27.01 4.10
C ALA A 377 -23.76 -27.73 2.75
N LYS A 378 -23.15 -28.91 2.57
CA LYS A 378 -23.33 -29.77 1.39
C LYS A 378 -24.80 -30.13 1.18
N SER A 379 -25.47 -30.61 2.23
CA SER A 379 -26.88 -31.04 2.16
C SER A 379 -27.84 -29.88 1.84
N SER A 380 -27.52 -28.67 2.27
CA SER A 380 -28.26 -27.45 1.96
C SER A 380 -27.91 -26.85 0.59
N GLY A 381 -26.94 -27.40 -0.14
CA GLY A 381 -26.48 -26.88 -1.42
C GLY A 381 -25.69 -25.57 -1.31
N VAL A 382 -25.12 -25.28 -0.14
CA VAL A 382 -24.43 -24.04 0.18
C VAL A 382 -22.91 -24.24 0.13
N THR A 383 -22.22 -23.25 -0.45
CA THR A 383 -20.78 -23.10 -0.32
C THR A 383 -20.45 -22.09 0.77
N ILE A 384 -19.58 -22.48 1.70
CA ILE A 384 -18.94 -21.60 2.68
C ILE A 384 -17.46 -21.57 2.33
N LEU A 385 -17.03 -20.48 1.71
CA LEU A 385 -15.66 -20.29 1.25
C LEU A 385 -14.87 -19.53 2.32
N CYS A 386 -14.04 -20.26 3.06
CA CYS A 386 -13.21 -19.69 4.11
C CYS A 386 -11.81 -19.35 3.58
N GLU A 387 -11.01 -18.75 4.46
CA GLU A 387 -9.58 -18.50 4.18
C GLU A 387 -9.36 -17.67 2.91
N MET A 388 -10.26 -16.73 2.57
CA MET A 388 -10.11 -15.79 1.45
C MET A 388 -9.53 -14.44 1.91
N GLY A 389 -8.33 -14.45 2.49
CA GLY A 389 -7.59 -13.26 2.89
C GLY A 389 -6.17 -13.23 2.32
N LEU A 390 -5.22 -12.73 3.11
CA LEU A 390 -3.78 -12.75 2.79
C LEU A 390 -3.11 -14.03 3.28
N ASP A 391 -3.15 -14.24 4.61
CA ASP A 391 -2.60 -15.37 5.35
C ASP A 391 -3.57 -15.63 6.53
N PRO A 392 -4.60 -16.46 6.33
CA PRO A 392 -4.76 -17.41 5.23
C PRO A 392 -5.52 -16.82 4.01
N GLY A 393 -5.03 -17.12 2.81
CA GLY A 393 -5.69 -16.91 1.52
C GLY A 393 -4.73 -16.86 0.34
N ILE A 394 -4.21 -15.68 -0.01
CA ILE A 394 -3.26 -15.55 -1.13
C ILE A 394 -2.07 -16.51 -0.94
N ASP A 395 -1.63 -16.74 0.29
CA ASP A 395 -0.58 -17.71 0.61
C ASP A 395 -0.93 -19.13 0.17
N HIS A 396 -2.15 -19.61 0.42
CA HIS A 396 -2.66 -20.90 -0.07
C HIS A 396 -2.68 -20.96 -1.60
N MET A 397 -3.21 -19.91 -2.23
CA MET A 397 -3.37 -19.86 -3.68
C MET A 397 -2.01 -19.95 -4.38
N MET A 398 -1.04 -19.15 -3.94
CA MET A 398 0.33 -19.16 -4.48
C MET A 398 1.01 -20.51 -4.24
N ALA A 399 0.90 -21.05 -3.02
CA ALA A 399 1.50 -22.34 -2.66
C ALA A 399 0.94 -23.47 -3.55
N MET A 400 -0.38 -23.59 -3.67
CA MET A 400 -1.02 -24.64 -4.44
C MET A 400 -0.78 -24.50 -5.94
N LYS A 401 -0.68 -23.28 -6.49
CA LYS A 401 -0.28 -23.06 -7.89
C LYS A 401 1.10 -23.68 -8.15
N MET A 402 2.09 -23.40 -7.30
CA MET A 402 3.45 -23.95 -7.43
C MET A 402 3.49 -25.47 -7.23
N ILE A 403 2.85 -25.97 -6.18
CA ILE A 403 2.82 -27.41 -5.84
C ILE A 403 2.14 -28.21 -6.95
N ASN A 404 0.95 -27.80 -7.39
CA ASN A 404 0.23 -28.50 -8.44
C ASN A 404 0.98 -28.47 -9.77
N HIS A 405 1.63 -27.34 -10.12
CA HIS A 405 2.45 -27.24 -11.32
C HIS A 405 3.65 -28.21 -11.28
N ALA A 406 4.32 -28.32 -10.13
CA ALA A 406 5.40 -29.28 -9.93
C ALA A 406 4.92 -30.73 -10.05
N HIS A 407 3.81 -31.09 -9.40
CA HIS A 407 3.24 -32.43 -9.46
C HIS A 407 2.77 -32.82 -10.87
N VAL A 408 2.15 -31.90 -11.62
CA VAL A 408 1.74 -32.13 -13.02
C VAL A 408 2.96 -32.43 -13.91
N ARG A 409 4.11 -31.84 -13.61
CA ARG A 409 5.38 -32.13 -14.30
C ARG A 409 6.09 -33.39 -13.79
N GLY A 410 5.48 -34.12 -12.86
CA GLY A 410 6.04 -35.33 -12.24
C GLY A 410 7.14 -35.07 -11.20
N GLY A 411 7.26 -33.84 -10.73
CA GLY A 411 8.16 -33.47 -9.63
C GLY A 411 7.57 -33.83 -8.27
N ARG A 412 8.43 -33.90 -7.25
CA ARG A 412 8.08 -34.10 -5.84
C ARG A 412 8.55 -32.90 -5.03
N ILE A 413 7.72 -32.42 -4.12
CA ILE A 413 8.09 -31.31 -3.25
C ILE A 413 9.05 -31.80 -2.17
N LYS A 414 10.29 -31.33 -2.22
CA LYS A 414 11.33 -31.65 -1.24
C LYS A 414 11.33 -30.69 -0.07
N SER A 415 11.04 -29.41 -0.32
CA SER A 415 11.00 -28.35 0.68
C SER A 415 9.88 -27.37 0.35
N PHE A 416 9.10 -26.97 1.34
CA PHE A 416 8.14 -25.89 1.28
C PHE A 416 8.39 -24.93 2.44
N ILE A 417 8.67 -23.67 2.11
CA ILE A 417 8.92 -22.59 3.06
C ILE A 417 8.06 -21.39 2.67
N SER A 418 7.30 -20.86 3.62
CA SER A 418 6.38 -19.73 3.41
C SER A 418 6.60 -18.67 4.48
N TYR A 419 6.83 -17.44 4.06
CA TYR A 419 7.04 -16.28 4.92
C TYR A 419 5.99 -15.21 4.64
N CYS A 420 5.37 -14.65 5.68
CA CYS A 420 4.43 -13.54 5.52
C CYS A 420 4.63 -12.47 6.60
N GLY A 421 4.53 -11.20 6.25
CA GLY A 421 4.54 -10.10 7.21
C GLY A 421 3.82 -8.86 6.72
N GLY A 422 2.92 -8.35 7.57
CA GLY A 422 2.47 -6.96 7.50
C GLY A 422 3.42 -6.08 8.32
N LEU A 423 4.12 -5.19 7.65
CA LEU A 423 5.21 -4.37 8.19
C LEU A 423 4.96 -2.90 7.86
N PRO A 424 5.55 -1.94 8.58
CA PRO A 424 5.66 -0.59 8.02
C PRO A 424 6.54 -0.62 6.76
N SER A 425 6.28 0.30 5.83
CA SER A 425 7.24 0.56 4.76
C SER A 425 8.62 0.90 5.36
N PRO A 426 9.74 0.69 4.65
CA PRO A 426 11.07 1.02 5.17
C PRO A 426 11.17 2.47 5.68
N GLU A 427 10.49 3.41 5.04
CA GLU A 427 10.43 4.82 5.45
C GLU A 427 9.61 5.02 6.73
N ALA A 428 8.52 4.26 6.90
CA ALA A 428 7.65 4.32 8.08
C ALA A 428 8.17 3.48 9.27
N ALA A 429 9.23 2.67 9.08
CA ALA A 429 9.88 1.86 10.12
C ALA A 429 10.78 2.72 11.05
N ASN A 430 10.27 3.89 11.45
CA ASN A 430 11.01 4.98 12.10
C ASN A 430 10.91 4.97 13.65
N ASN A 431 10.79 3.79 14.25
CA ASN A 431 10.73 3.62 15.71
C ASN A 431 11.66 2.50 16.19
N PRO A 432 12.02 2.43 17.49
CA PRO A 432 12.97 1.44 18.00
C PRO A 432 12.58 -0.03 17.80
N LEU A 433 11.29 -0.33 17.64
CA LEU A 433 10.78 -1.67 17.36
C LEU A 433 10.68 -1.96 15.84
N ALA A 434 10.90 -0.96 15.00
CA ALA A 434 10.69 -0.98 13.55
C ALA A 434 9.32 -1.56 13.16
N TYR A 435 8.29 -1.33 13.98
CA TYR A 435 6.97 -1.94 13.78
C TYR A 435 5.85 -0.95 14.08
N LYS A 436 4.74 -1.06 13.37
CA LYS A 436 3.52 -0.28 13.59
C LYS A 436 2.29 -1.16 13.44
N PHE A 437 1.28 -0.90 14.25
CA PHE A 437 0.07 -1.70 14.32
C PHE A 437 -0.94 -1.25 13.27
N SER A 438 -1.15 -2.09 12.26
CA SER A 438 -2.28 -1.98 11.34
C SER A 438 -3.54 -2.73 11.84
N TRP A 439 -3.42 -3.43 12.98
CA TRP A 439 -4.42 -4.27 13.66
C TRP A 439 -4.14 -4.35 15.17
N SER A 440 -5.00 -5.01 15.96
CA SER A 440 -4.94 -5.02 17.44
C SER A 440 -3.57 -5.46 18.03
N PRO A 441 -2.90 -4.63 18.85
CA PRO A 441 -1.65 -5.00 19.54
C PRO A 441 -1.78 -6.25 20.41
N ALA A 442 -2.93 -6.42 21.07
CA ALA A 442 -3.20 -7.57 21.92
C ALA A 442 -3.13 -8.89 21.13
N GLY A 443 -3.67 -8.90 19.91
CA GLY A 443 -3.58 -10.06 19.03
C GLY A 443 -2.14 -10.35 18.60
N ALA A 444 -1.34 -9.31 18.38
CA ALA A 444 0.06 -9.44 17.95
C ALA A 444 0.97 -9.97 19.06
N ILE A 445 0.82 -9.46 20.28
CA ILE A 445 1.58 -9.93 21.43
C ILE A 445 1.24 -11.39 21.72
N ARG A 446 -0.07 -11.75 21.71
CA ARG A 446 -0.52 -13.15 21.86
C ARG A 446 0.01 -14.05 20.76
N ALA A 447 0.03 -13.57 19.51
CA ALA A 447 0.58 -14.32 18.40
C ALA A 447 2.07 -14.64 18.61
N GLY A 448 2.83 -13.70 19.17
CA GLY A 448 4.23 -13.87 19.53
C GLY A 448 4.49 -14.83 20.70
N TRP A 449 3.46 -15.40 21.32
CA TRP A 449 3.54 -16.40 22.39
C TRP A 449 2.90 -17.74 22.01
N ASN A 450 2.45 -17.89 20.76
CA ASN A 450 1.92 -19.17 20.31
C ASN A 450 3.08 -20.16 20.11
N PRO A 451 2.98 -21.41 20.61
CA PRO A 451 3.97 -22.42 20.29
C PRO A 451 3.99 -22.68 18.78
N ALA A 452 5.17 -23.04 18.27
CA ALA A 452 5.34 -23.38 16.86
C ALA A 452 5.87 -24.80 16.68
N THR A 453 5.40 -25.49 15.65
CA THR A 453 5.85 -26.83 15.26
C THR A 453 6.01 -26.88 13.76
N TYR A 454 7.16 -27.37 13.28
CA TYR A 454 7.45 -27.43 11.85
C TYR A 454 8.41 -28.58 11.53
N ARG A 455 8.53 -28.93 10.25
CA ARG A 455 9.53 -29.90 9.79
C ARG A 455 10.65 -29.18 9.07
N TYR A 456 11.90 -29.50 9.38
CA TYR A 456 13.07 -28.90 8.74
C TYR A 456 14.13 -29.98 8.54
N HIS A 457 14.53 -30.22 7.29
CA HIS A 457 15.49 -31.27 6.90
C HIS A 457 15.17 -32.67 7.47
N GLY A 458 13.88 -33.02 7.50
CA GLY A 458 13.37 -34.31 7.97
C GLY A 458 13.10 -34.38 9.48
N GLU A 459 13.56 -33.40 10.25
CA GLU A 459 13.35 -33.35 11.70
C GLU A 459 12.14 -32.49 12.06
N VAL A 460 11.34 -32.94 13.03
CA VAL A 460 10.25 -32.14 13.59
C VAL A 460 10.82 -31.28 14.72
N VAL A 461 10.69 -29.96 14.56
CA VAL A 461 11.15 -28.98 15.52
C VAL A 461 9.95 -28.40 16.27
N HIS A 462 10.07 -28.34 17.59
CA HIS A 462 9.09 -27.71 18.47
C HIS A 462 9.71 -26.48 19.14
N VAL A 463 8.99 -25.36 19.10
CA VAL A 463 9.37 -24.11 19.77
C VAL A 463 8.27 -23.77 20.77
N GLY A 464 8.63 -23.68 22.05
CA GLY A 464 7.73 -23.27 23.12
C GLY A 464 7.23 -21.84 22.91
N GLY A 465 6.03 -21.53 23.40
CA GLY A 465 5.47 -20.18 23.27
C GLY A 465 6.34 -19.09 23.94
N GLU A 466 6.95 -19.42 25.08
CA GLU A 466 7.87 -18.55 25.81
C GLU A 466 9.20 -18.31 25.07
N ASP A 467 9.61 -19.26 24.22
CA ASP A 467 10.85 -19.20 23.46
C ASP A 467 10.66 -18.62 22.05
N LEU A 468 9.42 -18.30 21.64
CA LEU A 468 9.13 -17.96 20.24
C LEU A 468 9.90 -16.71 19.79
N TYR A 469 9.94 -15.67 20.61
CA TYR A 469 10.71 -14.46 20.30
C TYR A 469 12.22 -14.71 20.21
N ASP A 470 12.75 -15.58 21.08
CA ASP A 470 14.17 -15.94 21.09
C ASP A 470 14.54 -16.89 19.94
N SER A 471 13.54 -17.52 19.31
CA SER A 471 13.72 -18.38 18.13
C SER A 471 13.88 -17.60 16.81
N ALA A 472 13.72 -16.28 16.84
CA ALA A 472 13.81 -15.43 15.67
C ALA A 472 15.15 -15.60 14.94
N LYS A 473 15.11 -15.88 13.64
CA LYS A 473 16.31 -16.03 12.80
C LYS A 473 16.38 -14.91 11.77
N ARG A 474 17.57 -14.31 11.63
CA ARG A 474 17.83 -13.31 10.58
C ARG A 474 17.56 -13.93 9.21
N LEU A 475 16.91 -13.15 8.36
CA LEU A 475 16.55 -13.54 7.00
C LEU A 475 16.94 -12.43 6.03
N ARG A 476 17.49 -12.82 4.88
CA ARG A 476 17.71 -11.94 3.73
C ARG A 476 17.17 -12.67 2.51
N LEU A 477 16.13 -12.10 1.92
CA LEU A 477 15.57 -12.64 0.68
C LEU A 477 16.49 -12.22 -0.47
N ALA A 478 16.82 -13.16 -1.35
CA ALA A 478 17.80 -12.94 -2.41
C ALA A 478 17.40 -11.81 -3.38
N ASP A 479 16.11 -11.70 -3.70
CA ASP A 479 15.59 -10.66 -4.59
C ASP A 479 15.35 -9.33 -3.86
N PHE A 480 15.42 -9.32 -2.52
CA PHE A 480 15.18 -8.16 -1.67
C PHE A 480 16.28 -8.00 -0.60
N PRO A 481 17.57 -7.93 -0.98
CA PRO A 481 18.69 -7.98 -0.04
C PRO A 481 18.77 -6.77 0.89
N ALA A 482 18.15 -5.66 0.51
CA ALA A 482 18.08 -4.43 1.31
C ALA A 482 17.15 -4.57 2.53
N PHE A 483 16.20 -5.51 2.52
CA PHE A 483 15.30 -5.71 3.64
C PHE A 483 16.01 -6.47 4.76
N ALA A 484 16.25 -5.78 5.87
CA ALA A 484 16.80 -6.38 7.08
C ALA A 484 15.70 -7.11 7.86
N LEU A 485 15.40 -8.33 7.45
CA LEU A 485 14.32 -9.13 8.03
C LEU A 485 14.83 -10.14 9.06
N GLU A 486 13.89 -10.59 9.87
CA GLU A 486 13.97 -11.80 10.67
C GLU A 486 12.65 -12.57 10.55
N CYS A 487 12.71 -13.87 10.85
CA CYS A 487 11.58 -14.77 10.80
C CYS A 487 11.34 -15.42 12.16
N LEU A 488 10.08 -15.37 12.61
CA LEU A 488 9.58 -16.16 13.72
C LEU A 488 8.73 -17.32 13.17
N PRO A 489 8.94 -18.58 13.60
CA PRO A 489 8.07 -19.69 13.23
C PRO A 489 6.60 -19.42 13.59
N ASN A 490 5.65 -19.88 12.78
CA ASN A 490 4.23 -19.57 12.96
C ASN A 490 3.40 -20.83 13.21
N ARG A 491 2.86 -20.98 14.45
CA ARG A 491 1.93 -22.05 14.84
C ARG A 491 2.39 -23.43 14.37
N ASP A 492 1.45 -24.33 14.04
CA ASP A 492 1.75 -25.64 13.49
C ASP A 492 1.79 -25.60 11.95
N SER A 493 2.99 -25.71 11.40
CA SER A 493 3.22 -25.80 9.95
C SER A 493 2.91 -27.20 9.40
N LEU A 494 2.88 -28.25 10.23
CA LEU A 494 2.70 -29.64 9.75
C LEU A 494 1.31 -29.87 9.16
N VAL A 495 0.30 -29.14 9.63
CA VAL A 495 -1.07 -29.15 9.09
C VAL A 495 -1.08 -28.86 7.59
N TYR A 496 -0.19 -27.99 7.12
CA TYR A 496 -0.08 -27.63 5.70
C TYR A 496 0.53 -28.75 4.86
N GLY A 497 1.30 -29.64 5.47
CA GLY A 497 1.75 -30.86 4.81
C GLY A 497 0.58 -31.75 4.39
N ASP A 498 -0.41 -31.91 5.27
CA ASP A 498 -1.63 -32.66 4.95
C ASP A 498 -2.50 -31.87 3.98
N LEU A 499 -2.71 -30.58 4.25
CA LEU A 499 -3.61 -29.72 3.46
C LEU A 499 -3.16 -29.60 2.00
N TYR A 500 -1.84 -29.52 1.75
CA TYR A 500 -1.27 -29.39 0.41
C TYR A 500 -0.85 -30.73 -0.21
N GLY A 501 -1.05 -31.85 0.49
CA GLY A 501 -0.69 -33.17 -0.02
C GLY A 501 0.82 -33.43 -0.10
N ILE A 502 1.66 -32.67 0.61
CA ILE A 502 3.13 -32.76 0.57
C ILE A 502 3.74 -33.44 1.82
N ARG A 503 2.93 -33.85 2.80
CA ARG A 503 3.41 -34.42 4.09
C ARG A 503 4.37 -35.59 3.93
N ASN A 504 4.16 -36.43 2.92
CA ASN A 504 4.93 -37.67 2.75
C ASN A 504 6.16 -37.50 1.87
N GLU A 505 6.32 -36.36 1.20
CA GLU A 505 7.45 -36.09 0.30
C GLU A 505 8.36 -34.97 0.80
N ALA A 506 7.81 -33.95 1.44
CA ALA A 506 8.58 -32.79 1.85
C ALA A 506 9.40 -33.10 3.12
N SER A 507 10.72 -32.93 3.01
CA SER A 507 11.65 -32.96 4.13
C SER A 507 11.59 -31.67 4.96
N THR A 508 11.15 -30.56 4.36
CA THR A 508 10.95 -29.28 5.03
C THR A 508 9.54 -28.75 4.77
N ILE A 509 8.82 -28.40 5.83
CA ILE A 509 7.49 -27.78 5.80
C ILE A 509 7.51 -26.69 6.87
N PHE A 510 7.68 -25.44 6.45
CA PHE A 510 7.89 -24.31 7.34
C PHE A 510 7.00 -23.14 6.95
N ARG A 511 6.29 -22.56 7.93
CA ARG A 511 5.64 -21.26 7.82
C ARG A 511 6.17 -20.33 8.90
N GLY A 512 6.40 -19.08 8.53
CA GLY A 512 6.98 -18.08 9.42
C GLY A 512 6.42 -16.69 9.21
N THR A 513 6.45 -15.90 10.28
CA THR A 513 6.08 -14.50 10.29
C THR A 513 7.33 -13.64 10.11
N LEU A 514 7.30 -12.69 9.18
CA LEU A 514 8.38 -11.73 8.95
C LEU A 514 8.26 -10.53 9.89
N ARG A 515 9.41 -10.08 10.39
CA ARG A 515 9.61 -8.82 11.12
C ARG A 515 10.90 -8.16 10.65
N TYR A 516 11.07 -6.88 10.94
CA TYR A 516 12.39 -6.26 10.80
C TYR A 516 13.32 -6.76 11.91
N GLU A 517 14.60 -6.87 11.57
CA GLU A 517 15.63 -7.40 12.44
C GLU A 517 15.73 -6.64 13.77
N GLY A 518 15.75 -7.39 14.87
CA GLY A 518 15.80 -6.88 16.24
C GLY A 518 14.47 -6.97 16.98
N PHE A 519 13.35 -7.10 16.26
CA PHE A 519 12.01 -7.16 16.84
C PHE A 519 11.89 -8.26 17.91
N GLY A 520 12.27 -9.49 17.60
CA GLY A 520 12.18 -10.66 18.47
C GLY A 520 13.02 -10.48 19.73
N SER A 521 14.26 -9.98 19.59
CA SER A 521 15.13 -9.73 20.75
C SER A 521 14.55 -8.69 21.72
N ILE A 522 13.94 -7.63 21.19
CA ILE A 522 13.32 -6.57 21.97
C ILE A 522 12.06 -7.09 22.65
N MET A 523 11.16 -7.74 21.90
CA MET A 523 9.90 -8.28 22.42
C MET A 523 10.13 -9.39 23.44
N GLY A 524 11.10 -10.28 23.22
CA GLY A 524 11.50 -11.30 24.20
C GLY A 524 12.02 -10.68 25.50
N THR A 525 12.77 -9.58 25.41
CA THR A 525 13.24 -8.85 26.60
C THR A 525 12.09 -8.14 27.32
N LEU A 526 11.15 -7.52 26.60
CA LEU A 526 9.92 -6.95 27.19
C LEU A 526 9.08 -8.02 27.91
N ALA A 527 8.98 -9.21 27.33
CA ALA A 527 8.31 -10.35 27.94
C ALA A 527 8.97 -10.74 29.27
N ARG A 528 10.30 -10.87 29.30
CA ARG A 528 11.08 -11.22 30.51
C ARG A 528 11.03 -10.14 31.61
N ILE A 529 10.88 -8.87 31.24
CA ILE A 529 10.63 -7.77 32.20
C ILE A 529 9.23 -7.88 32.85
N GLY A 530 8.27 -8.51 32.17
CA GLY A 530 6.91 -8.69 32.66
C GLY A 530 5.86 -7.78 32.02
N PHE A 531 6.20 -7.05 30.94
CA PHE A 531 5.25 -6.18 30.23
C PHE A 531 4.04 -6.92 29.65
N PHE A 532 4.16 -8.23 29.42
CA PHE A 532 3.07 -9.05 28.85
C PHE A 532 2.34 -9.90 29.89
N SER A 533 2.57 -9.67 31.19
CA SER A 533 1.85 -10.36 32.26
C SER A 533 0.36 -9.98 32.25
N THR A 534 -0.51 -10.98 32.28
CA THR A 534 -1.97 -10.82 32.40
C THR A 534 -2.46 -10.86 33.84
N GLU A 535 -1.56 -10.95 34.83
CA GLU A 535 -1.92 -10.92 36.24
C GLU A 535 -2.50 -9.55 36.61
N VAL A 536 -3.57 -9.56 37.40
CA VAL A 536 -4.20 -8.34 37.90
C VAL A 536 -3.25 -7.67 38.87
N ILE A 537 -2.90 -6.41 38.62
CA ILE A 537 -1.97 -5.67 39.47
C ILE A 537 -2.78 -4.98 40.59
N PRO A 538 -2.61 -5.35 41.87
CA PRO A 538 -3.47 -4.85 42.96
C PRO A 538 -3.46 -3.33 43.11
N ILE A 539 -2.34 -2.67 42.80
CA ILE A 539 -2.19 -1.20 42.89
C ILE A 539 -3.04 -0.43 41.86
N LEU A 540 -3.66 -1.12 40.88
CA LEU A 540 -4.55 -0.50 39.89
C LEU A 540 -6.01 -0.38 40.37
N ASP A 541 -6.38 -0.97 41.52
CA ASP A 541 -7.75 -0.94 42.08
C ASP A 541 -8.00 0.27 43.02
N ASP A 542 -6.97 1.05 43.33
CA ASP A 542 -7.05 2.16 44.30
C ASP A 542 -7.67 3.46 43.74
N GLN A 543 -8.18 4.32 44.64
CA GLN A 543 -8.71 5.66 44.29
C GLN A 543 -7.69 6.57 43.58
N LYS A 544 -6.39 6.30 43.74
CA LYS A 544 -5.28 7.00 43.07
C LYS A 544 -4.42 5.99 42.33
N ARG A 545 -4.46 6.03 40.99
CA ARG A 545 -3.73 5.07 40.15
C ARG A 545 -2.25 5.47 40.02
N PRO A 546 -1.33 4.50 39.89
CA PRO A 546 0.09 4.79 39.66
C PRO A 546 0.30 5.49 38.31
N THR A 547 1.39 6.27 38.24
CA THR A 547 1.88 6.82 36.97
C THR A 547 2.58 5.74 36.14
N TYR A 548 2.68 5.91 34.82
CA TYR A 548 3.45 5.00 33.98
C TYR A 548 4.90 4.85 34.47
N ARG A 549 5.53 5.95 34.89
CA ARG A 549 6.87 5.94 35.50
C ARG A 549 6.92 5.06 36.75
N THR A 550 5.96 5.21 37.65
CA THR A 550 5.91 4.41 38.88
C THR A 550 5.75 2.92 38.57
N PHE A 551 4.92 2.60 37.58
CA PHE A 551 4.75 1.23 37.08
C PHE A 551 6.04 0.67 36.46
N LEU A 552 6.74 1.45 35.62
CA LEU A 552 8.03 1.06 35.03
C LEU A 552 9.09 0.75 36.09
N LEU A 553 9.23 1.63 37.09
CA LEU A 553 10.18 1.42 38.19
C LEU A 553 9.88 0.14 38.97
N SER A 554 8.59 -0.20 39.14
CA SER A 554 8.17 -1.44 39.78
C SER A 554 8.54 -2.69 38.97
N LEU A 555 8.40 -2.66 37.64
CA LEU A 555 8.79 -3.79 36.79
C LEU A 555 10.30 -4.02 36.78
N LEU A 556 11.08 -2.93 36.82
CA LEU A 556 12.55 -2.97 36.75
C LEU A 556 13.23 -3.11 38.12
N ASN A 557 12.48 -3.25 39.21
CA ASN A 557 12.98 -3.28 40.59
C ASN A 557 13.92 -2.11 40.94
N ILE A 558 13.68 -0.92 40.38
CA ILE A 558 14.50 0.27 40.62
C ILE A 558 13.99 0.99 41.87
N CYS A 559 14.77 0.97 42.95
CA CYS A 559 14.41 1.66 44.20
C CYS A 559 14.54 3.19 44.05
N LYS A 560 13.49 3.93 44.46
CA LYS A 560 13.46 5.41 44.43
C LYS A 560 14.62 6.10 45.19
N GLY A 561 15.31 5.41 46.09
CA GLY A 561 16.35 6.00 46.95
C GLY A 561 17.68 6.34 46.26
N ASN A 562 17.93 5.84 45.04
CA ASN A 562 19.19 6.06 44.31
C ASN A 562 19.07 7.01 43.11
N LEU A 563 17.88 7.55 42.85
CA LEU A 563 17.67 8.54 41.80
C LEU A 563 17.57 9.91 42.47
N ASP A 564 18.63 10.73 42.34
CA ASP A 564 18.48 12.18 42.41
C ASP A 564 17.30 12.57 41.51
N GLU A 565 16.58 13.66 41.82
CA GLU A 565 15.33 14.14 41.19
C GLU A 565 15.30 14.22 39.64
N SER A 566 16.37 13.82 38.96
CA SER A 566 16.46 13.51 37.54
C SER A 566 15.52 12.40 37.03
N THR A 567 15.05 12.61 35.81
CA THR A 567 14.21 11.73 34.99
C THR A 567 14.86 10.35 34.80
N VAL A 568 14.08 9.27 34.82
CA VAL A 568 14.56 7.92 34.46
C VAL A 568 15.02 7.93 33.01
N GLY A 569 16.32 7.77 32.79
CA GLY A 569 16.94 7.84 31.47
C GLY A 569 17.12 6.47 30.81
N GLU A 570 17.52 6.49 29.54
CA GLU A 570 17.86 5.29 28.77
C GLU A 570 18.94 4.43 29.47
N LYS A 571 19.93 5.08 30.08
CA LYS A 571 21.04 4.41 30.77
C LYS A 571 20.57 3.63 31.99
N ASP A 572 19.72 4.23 32.83
CA ASP A 572 19.22 3.59 34.05
C ASP A 572 18.41 2.33 33.71
N ILE A 573 17.57 2.42 32.68
CA ILE A 573 16.78 1.28 32.19
C ILE A 573 17.70 0.21 31.62
N THR A 574 18.70 0.60 30.82
CA THR A 574 19.67 -0.34 30.23
C THR A 574 20.45 -1.09 31.31
N GLU A 575 20.98 -0.38 32.30
CA GLU A 575 21.74 -0.98 33.41
C GLU A 575 20.88 -1.92 34.25
N SER A 576 19.61 -1.55 34.49
CA SER A 576 18.66 -2.43 35.16
C SER A 576 18.41 -3.72 34.37
N ILE A 577 18.12 -3.63 33.06
CA ILE A 577 17.90 -4.81 32.20
C ILE A 577 19.11 -5.75 32.21
N VAL A 578 20.32 -5.20 32.11
CA VAL A 578 21.58 -5.97 32.11
C VAL A 578 21.84 -6.60 33.49
N SER A 579 21.68 -5.84 34.58
CA SER A 579 21.94 -6.34 35.94
C SER A 579 20.97 -7.45 36.37
N LEU A 580 19.73 -7.41 35.87
CA LEU A 580 18.73 -8.45 36.07
C LEU A 580 18.91 -9.67 35.15
N GLY A 581 19.87 -9.63 34.22
CA GLY A 581 20.13 -10.72 33.28
C GLY A 581 18.99 -10.98 32.28
N LEU A 582 18.18 -9.96 31.97
CA LEU A 582 16.96 -10.11 31.16
C LEU A 582 17.22 -10.11 29.64
N CYS A 583 18.46 -9.95 29.21
CA CYS A 583 18.86 -10.06 27.80
C CYS A 583 20.27 -10.63 27.67
N LYS A 584 20.58 -11.18 26.49
CA LYS A 584 21.89 -11.80 26.18
C LYS A 584 22.96 -10.77 25.82
N GLU A 585 22.57 -9.64 25.23
CA GLU A 585 23.47 -8.66 24.63
C GLU A 585 23.13 -7.24 25.11
N THR A 586 24.15 -6.45 25.47
CA THR A 586 23.97 -5.05 25.90
C THR A 586 23.31 -4.19 24.82
N GLU A 587 23.57 -4.46 23.53
CA GLU A 587 22.90 -3.74 22.43
C GLU A 587 21.37 -3.96 22.45
N THR A 588 20.94 -5.19 22.76
CA THR A 588 19.50 -5.50 22.93
C THR A 588 18.93 -4.72 24.11
N ALA A 589 19.63 -4.65 25.24
CA ALA A 589 19.19 -3.85 26.40
C ALA A 589 18.98 -2.37 26.03
N VAL A 590 19.92 -1.78 25.28
CA VAL A 590 19.84 -0.38 24.83
C VAL A 590 18.62 -0.18 23.92
N LYS A 591 18.41 -1.07 22.94
CA LYS A 591 17.23 -0.99 22.04
C LYS A 591 15.94 -1.15 22.82
N THR A 592 15.87 -2.09 23.77
CA THR A 592 14.70 -2.28 24.62
C THR A 592 14.43 -1.05 25.51
N ALA A 593 15.47 -0.44 26.09
CA ALA A 593 15.34 0.79 26.87
C ALA A 593 14.76 1.93 26.01
N LYS A 594 15.26 2.11 24.78
CA LYS A 594 14.72 3.07 23.82
C LYS A 594 13.25 2.79 23.48
N THR A 595 12.88 1.53 23.29
CA THR A 595 11.49 1.11 23.05
C THR A 595 10.60 1.47 24.25
N ILE A 596 11.03 1.17 25.48
CA ILE A 596 10.29 1.50 26.71
C ILE A 596 10.06 3.02 26.81
N LEU A 597 11.08 3.82 26.53
CA LEU A 597 10.97 5.27 26.53
C LEU A 597 10.05 5.78 25.42
N PHE A 598 10.16 5.25 24.21
CA PHE A 598 9.32 5.60 23.07
C PHE A 598 7.83 5.30 23.32
N LEU A 599 7.54 4.17 23.99
CA LEU A 599 6.18 3.82 24.43
C LEU A 599 5.68 4.70 25.59
N GLY A 600 6.48 5.65 26.07
CA GLY A 600 6.08 6.62 27.08
C GLY A 600 6.03 6.06 28.50
N PHE A 601 6.65 4.92 28.80
CA PHE A 601 6.60 4.35 30.14
C PHE A 601 7.34 5.17 31.21
N HIS A 602 8.06 6.22 30.81
CA HIS A 602 8.71 7.18 31.70
C HIS A 602 7.80 8.36 32.10
N GLU A 603 6.61 8.46 31.52
CA GLU A 603 5.70 9.59 31.74
C GLU A 603 5.04 9.57 33.13
N GLU A 604 4.72 10.76 33.64
CA GLU A 604 4.07 10.96 34.94
C GLU A 604 2.52 10.96 34.85
N SER A 605 1.95 10.62 33.69
CA SER A 605 0.52 10.47 33.53
C SER A 605 0.01 9.20 34.24
N GLU A 606 -1.18 9.28 34.83
CA GLU A 606 -1.82 8.15 35.51
C GLU A 606 -2.29 7.08 34.52
N ILE A 607 -2.15 5.81 34.91
CA ILE A 607 -2.63 4.68 34.11
C ILE A 607 -4.17 4.68 34.07
N PRO A 608 -4.81 4.59 32.89
CA PRO A 608 -6.27 4.60 32.76
C PRO A 608 -6.99 3.47 33.49
N LYS A 609 -8.24 3.74 33.91
CA LYS A 609 -9.10 2.79 34.64
C LYS A 609 -9.44 1.51 33.88
N SER A 610 -9.36 1.54 32.55
CA SER A 610 -9.62 0.39 31.68
C SER A 610 -8.56 -0.71 31.78
N CYS A 611 -7.33 -0.40 32.22
CA CYS A 611 -6.25 -1.38 32.31
C CYS A 611 -6.28 -2.13 33.66
N GLN A 612 -6.10 -3.45 33.65
CA GLN A 612 -6.06 -4.27 34.87
C GLN A 612 -4.74 -5.01 35.06
N SER A 613 -3.97 -5.18 33.97
CA SER A 613 -2.72 -5.94 33.93
C SER A 613 -1.61 -5.18 33.19
N ALA A 614 -0.37 -5.66 33.32
CA ALA A 614 0.77 -5.13 32.54
C ALA A 614 0.52 -5.27 31.03
N PHE A 615 -0.10 -6.37 30.63
CA PHE A 615 -0.52 -6.62 29.25
C PHE A 615 -1.47 -5.53 28.73
N ASP A 616 -2.49 -5.14 29.50
CA ASP A 616 -3.45 -4.11 29.09
C ASP A 616 -2.78 -2.74 28.94
N ILE A 617 -1.92 -2.37 29.90
CA ILE A 617 -1.17 -1.12 29.88
C ILE A 617 -0.28 -1.09 28.63
N THR A 618 0.43 -2.19 28.35
CA THR A 618 1.34 -2.29 27.21
C THR A 618 0.60 -2.24 25.89
N CYS A 619 -0.53 -2.94 25.76
CA CYS A 619 -1.36 -2.88 24.57
C CYS A 619 -1.84 -1.46 24.28
N LEU A 620 -2.31 -0.75 25.31
CA LEU A 620 -2.75 0.64 25.18
C LEU A 620 -1.61 1.54 24.69
N ARG A 621 -0.42 1.45 25.31
CA ARG A 621 0.72 2.28 24.92
C ARG A 621 1.23 1.96 23.52
N MET A 622 1.22 0.70 23.13
CA MET A 622 1.54 0.29 21.78
C MET A 622 0.51 0.81 20.76
N GLU A 623 -0.77 0.80 21.08
CA GLU A 623 -1.83 1.35 20.23
C GLU A 623 -1.67 2.86 20.02
N GLU A 624 -1.38 3.60 21.10
CA GLU A 624 -1.17 5.05 21.07
C GLU A 624 0.11 5.45 20.31
N ARG A 625 1.22 4.74 20.53
CA ARG A 625 2.57 5.17 20.12
C ARG A 625 3.07 4.52 18.83
N LEU A 626 2.55 3.34 18.47
CA LEU A 626 2.97 2.59 17.27
C LEU A 626 1.88 2.57 16.20
N THR A 627 1.11 3.66 16.08
CA THR A 627 0.16 3.87 14.99
C THR A 627 0.83 4.51 13.78
N TYR A 628 0.21 4.37 12.60
CA TYR A 628 0.63 5.07 11.38
C TYR A 628 0.14 6.52 11.40
N SER A 629 0.97 7.44 10.93
CA SER A 629 0.51 8.78 10.58
C SER A 629 -0.28 8.76 9.25
N GLY A 630 -0.99 9.84 8.93
CA GLY A 630 -1.80 9.91 7.70
C GLY A 630 -1.00 9.79 6.39
N THR A 631 0.31 10.06 6.43
CA THR A 631 1.21 10.01 5.27
C THR A 631 2.05 8.74 5.23
N GLU A 632 2.06 7.94 6.29
CA GLU A 632 2.85 6.73 6.37
C GLU A 632 2.11 5.54 5.76
N GLN A 633 2.87 4.63 5.17
CA GLN A 633 2.35 3.45 4.50
C GLN A 633 2.77 2.18 5.22
N ASP A 634 1.87 1.20 5.28
CA ASP A 634 2.24 -0.18 5.56
C ASP A 634 2.66 -0.89 4.27
N MET A 635 3.16 -2.10 4.45
CA MET A 635 3.67 -2.97 3.43
C MET A 635 3.35 -4.42 3.81
N VAL A 636 2.94 -5.21 2.83
CA VAL A 636 2.80 -6.65 2.95
C VAL A 636 3.87 -7.32 2.12
N LEU A 637 4.62 -8.23 2.73
CA LEU A 637 5.57 -9.10 2.07
C LEU A 637 5.20 -10.56 2.35
N LEU A 638 4.81 -11.27 1.30
CA LEU A 638 4.54 -12.71 1.31
C LEU A 638 5.49 -13.37 0.32
N HIS A 639 6.23 -14.37 0.77
CA HIS A 639 7.28 -15.03 -0.01
C HIS A 639 7.26 -16.54 0.22
N HIS A 640 7.20 -17.30 -0.87
CA HIS A 640 7.29 -18.76 -0.87
C HIS A 640 8.57 -19.21 -1.56
N GLU A 641 9.19 -20.24 -1.00
CA GLU A 641 10.29 -21.00 -1.59
C GLU A 641 9.91 -22.49 -1.61
N VAL A 642 9.97 -23.10 -2.80
CA VAL A 642 9.67 -24.51 -3.01
C VAL A 642 10.79 -25.18 -3.78
N GLU A 643 11.41 -26.19 -3.17
CA GLU A 643 12.39 -27.05 -3.85
C GLU A 643 11.68 -28.27 -4.43
N VAL A 644 11.85 -28.49 -5.73
CA VAL A 644 11.22 -29.59 -6.47
C VAL A 644 12.27 -30.57 -6.98
N ASP A 645 12.16 -31.82 -6.57
CA ASP A 645 13.00 -32.92 -7.07
C ASP A 645 12.28 -33.70 -8.18
N PHE A 646 13.00 -34.01 -9.26
CA PHE A 646 12.45 -34.77 -10.37
C PHE A 646 13.10 -36.17 -10.46
N PRO A 647 12.32 -37.25 -10.62
CA PRO A 647 12.82 -38.63 -10.57
C PRO A 647 13.77 -39.02 -11.73
N ASN A 648 13.84 -38.23 -12.80
CA ASN A 648 14.56 -38.56 -14.04
C ASN A 648 16.01 -38.03 -14.08
N GLY A 649 16.58 -37.63 -12.93
CA GLY A 649 17.92 -37.01 -12.89
C GLY A 649 17.97 -35.59 -13.47
N LEU A 650 16.81 -34.97 -13.67
CA LEU A 650 16.71 -33.53 -13.91
C LEU A 650 17.21 -32.76 -12.68
N PRO A 651 17.79 -31.57 -12.85
CA PRO A 651 18.22 -30.76 -11.72
C PRO A 651 17.03 -30.46 -10.80
N THR A 652 17.30 -30.40 -9.49
CA THR A 652 16.36 -29.83 -8.53
C THR A 652 16.08 -28.39 -8.94
N GLU A 653 14.80 -28.03 -9.00
CA GLU A 653 14.38 -26.66 -9.33
C GLU A 653 13.98 -25.93 -8.05
N ASN A 654 14.33 -24.64 -7.98
CA ASN A 654 13.91 -23.76 -6.88
C ASN A 654 12.87 -22.78 -7.40
N HIS A 655 11.62 -22.98 -6.97
CA HIS A 655 10.50 -22.12 -7.35
C HIS A 655 10.29 -21.09 -6.25
N ARG A 656 10.17 -19.83 -6.64
CA ARG A 656 9.95 -18.70 -5.74
C ARG A 656 8.74 -17.91 -6.21
N ALA A 657 7.89 -17.52 -5.26
CA ALA A 657 6.77 -16.62 -5.53
C ALA A 657 6.72 -15.53 -4.46
N THR A 658 6.66 -14.26 -4.88
CA THR A 658 6.65 -13.12 -3.96
C THR A 658 5.51 -12.16 -4.28
N LEU A 659 4.74 -11.79 -3.25
CA LEU A 659 3.86 -10.64 -3.25
C LEU A 659 4.48 -9.57 -2.36
N LEU A 660 4.72 -8.39 -2.94
CA LEU A 660 5.16 -7.19 -2.22
C LEU A 660 4.19 -6.05 -2.58
N GLU A 661 3.37 -5.65 -1.61
CA GLU A 661 2.36 -4.61 -1.80
C GLU A 661 2.52 -3.51 -0.74
N CYS A 662 2.43 -2.25 -1.13
CA CYS A 662 2.42 -1.10 -0.23
C CYS A 662 1.02 -0.49 -0.12
N GLY A 663 0.73 0.18 0.99
CA GLY A 663 -0.49 0.95 1.16
C GLY A 663 -0.65 2.00 0.05
N LYS A 664 -1.89 2.21 -0.40
CA LYS A 664 -2.23 3.14 -1.48
C LYS A 664 -2.99 4.33 -0.93
N THR A 665 -2.60 5.54 -1.34
CA THR A 665 -3.33 6.76 -1.02
C THR A 665 -4.02 7.26 -2.29
N LYS A 666 -5.34 7.39 -2.24
CA LYS A 666 -6.16 7.93 -3.34
C LYS A 666 -7.10 8.98 -2.77
N ASP A 667 -7.14 10.17 -3.38
CA ASP A 667 -7.99 11.29 -2.96
C ASP A 667 -7.83 11.65 -1.47
N GLY A 668 -6.59 11.58 -0.95
CA GLY A 668 -6.27 11.81 0.46
C GLY A 668 -6.71 10.71 1.44
N LYS A 669 -7.37 9.65 0.96
CA LYS A 669 -7.73 8.47 1.77
C LYS A 669 -6.67 7.37 1.57
N THR A 670 -6.01 6.99 2.66
CA THR A 670 -5.00 5.93 2.66
C THR A 670 -5.65 4.58 2.97
N THR A 671 -5.46 3.62 2.07
CA THR A 671 -5.84 2.21 2.25
C THR A 671 -4.58 1.39 2.46
N THR A 672 -4.54 0.62 3.54
CA THR A 672 -3.36 -0.17 3.89
C THR A 672 -3.19 -1.38 2.96
N ALA A 673 -1.95 -1.80 2.73
CA ALA A 673 -1.62 -3.04 2.01
C ALA A 673 -2.32 -4.24 2.65
N MET A 674 -2.36 -4.29 3.99
CA MET A 674 -3.11 -5.30 4.73
C MET A 674 -4.62 -5.28 4.42
N ALA A 675 -5.23 -4.09 4.31
CA ALA A 675 -6.65 -3.98 3.98
C ALA A 675 -6.93 -4.44 2.55
N LEU A 676 -6.07 -4.08 1.59
CA LEU A 676 -6.17 -4.52 0.19
C LEU A 676 -6.02 -6.05 0.07
N THR A 677 -4.94 -6.59 0.61
CA THR A 677 -4.60 -8.02 0.48
C THR A 677 -5.50 -8.95 1.29
N VAL A 678 -6.39 -8.44 2.13
CA VAL A 678 -7.42 -9.23 2.83
C VAL A 678 -8.82 -8.98 2.25
N GLY A 679 -9.19 -7.71 2.06
CA GLY A 679 -10.53 -7.33 1.58
C GLY A 679 -10.77 -7.74 0.12
N ILE A 680 -9.78 -7.58 -0.75
CA ILE A 680 -9.91 -7.90 -2.18
C ILE A 680 -10.09 -9.40 -2.40
N PRO A 681 -9.27 -10.32 -1.83
CA PRO A 681 -9.55 -11.76 -1.94
C PRO A 681 -10.94 -12.17 -1.44
N ALA A 682 -11.42 -11.60 -0.33
CA ALA A 682 -12.76 -11.89 0.18
C ALA A 682 -13.85 -11.47 -0.81
N ALA A 683 -13.71 -10.28 -1.41
CA ALA A 683 -14.61 -9.79 -2.45
C ALA A 683 -14.55 -10.64 -3.74
N ILE A 684 -13.36 -11.11 -4.12
CA ILE A 684 -13.18 -12.03 -5.24
C ILE A 684 -13.90 -13.35 -4.96
N GLY A 685 -13.78 -13.91 -3.75
CA GLY A 685 -14.50 -15.12 -3.35
C GLY A 685 -16.02 -14.96 -3.52
N ALA A 686 -16.57 -13.81 -3.12
CA ALA A 686 -18.00 -13.52 -3.30
C ALA A 686 -18.35 -13.39 -4.79
N MET A 687 -17.52 -12.71 -5.59
CA MET A 687 -17.73 -12.59 -7.03
C MET A 687 -17.72 -13.95 -7.74
N LEU A 688 -16.80 -14.86 -7.38
CA LEU A 688 -16.73 -16.21 -7.95
C LEU A 688 -17.99 -17.02 -7.66
N LEU A 689 -18.55 -16.88 -6.46
CA LEU A 689 -19.82 -17.49 -6.06
C LEU A 689 -21.02 -16.87 -6.79
N LEU A 690 -21.10 -15.54 -6.90
CA LEU A 690 -22.16 -14.84 -7.64
C LEU A 690 -22.20 -15.28 -9.11
N ARG A 691 -21.02 -15.39 -9.73
CA ARG A 691 -20.87 -15.84 -11.12
C ARG A 691 -20.92 -17.36 -11.29
N LYS A 692 -21.22 -18.12 -10.22
CA LYS A 692 -21.30 -19.59 -10.23
C LYS A 692 -20.05 -20.26 -10.82
N LYS A 693 -18.87 -19.67 -10.61
CA LYS A 693 -17.59 -20.26 -11.00
C LYS A 693 -17.17 -21.38 -10.06
N ILE A 694 -17.66 -21.36 -8.82
CA ILE A 694 -17.45 -22.42 -7.82
C ILE A 694 -18.73 -23.26 -7.73
N GLN A 695 -18.64 -24.52 -8.18
CA GLN A 695 -19.73 -25.49 -8.15
C GLN A 695 -19.70 -26.32 -6.87
N THR A 696 -18.51 -26.58 -6.35
CA THR A 696 -18.30 -27.38 -5.14
C THR A 696 -19.05 -26.80 -3.93
N LYS A 697 -19.71 -27.66 -3.14
CA LYS A 697 -20.50 -27.31 -1.94
C LYS A 697 -19.82 -27.83 -0.67
N GLY A 698 -20.15 -27.22 0.48
CA GLY A 698 -19.50 -27.51 1.76
C GLY A 698 -18.62 -26.37 2.26
N ILE A 699 -17.75 -26.67 3.21
CA ILE A 699 -16.71 -25.76 3.71
C ILE A 699 -15.48 -25.90 2.82
N LEU A 700 -15.13 -24.83 2.11
CA LEU A 700 -14.01 -24.80 1.16
C LEU A 700 -12.91 -23.84 1.61
N ARG A 701 -11.74 -24.05 1.03
CA ARG A 701 -10.54 -23.20 1.14
C ARG A 701 -10.01 -22.94 -0.27
N PRO A 702 -9.22 -21.87 -0.51
CA PRO A 702 -8.66 -21.59 -1.83
C PRO A 702 -7.44 -22.46 -2.15
N ILE A 703 -7.56 -23.77 -1.97
CA ILE A 703 -6.53 -24.78 -2.30
C ILE A 703 -6.88 -25.58 -3.56
N ASP A 704 -8.16 -25.59 -3.94
CA ASP A 704 -8.64 -26.24 -5.15
C ASP A 704 -8.44 -25.35 -6.38
N PRO A 705 -8.01 -25.90 -7.54
CA PRO A 705 -7.79 -25.12 -8.76
C PRO A 705 -9.04 -24.39 -9.26
N GLU A 706 -10.23 -24.91 -8.98
CA GLU A 706 -11.52 -24.27 -9.28
C GLU A 706 -11.63 -22.87 -8.63
N ILE A 707 -10.94 -22.66 -7.50
CA ILE A 707 -10.99 -21.44 -6.70
C ILE A 707 -9.74 -20.60 -6.95
N TYR A 708 -8.54 -21.17 -6.73
CA TYR A 708 -7.32 -20.35 -6.71
C TYR A 708 -6.89 -19.87 -8.10
N VAL A 709 -7.15 -20.63 -9.17
CA VAL A 709 -6.76 -20.21 -10.53
C VAL A 709 -7.47 -18.92 -10.93
N PRO A 710 -8.83 -18.87 -10.96
CA PRO A 710 -9.51 -17.62 -11.31
C PRO A 710 -9.25 -16.52 -10.27
N ALA A 711 -9.08 -16.85 -8.98
CA ALA A 711 -8.79 -15.86 -7.96
C ALA A 711 -7.44 -15.16 -8.19
N LEU A 712 -6.37 -15.91 -8.47
CA LEU A 712 -5.05 -15.34 -8.76
C LEU A 712 -5.06 -14.49 -10.04
N ASP A 713 -5.72 -14.95 -11.09
CA ASP A 713 -5.85 -14.18 -12.33
C ASP A 713 -6.52 -12.82 -12.06
N ILE A 714 -7.61 -12.82 -11.26
CA ILE A 714 -8.32 -11.59 -10.89
C ILE A 714 -7.47 -10.69 -10.00
N LEU A 715 -6.68 -11.25 -9.07
CA LEU A 715 -5.76 -10.48 -8.22
C LEU A 715 -4.68 -9.78 -9.06
N GLU A 716 -4.07 -10.48 -10.00
CA GLU A 716 -3.07 -9.91 -10.91
C GLU A 716 -3.68 -8.80 -11.78
N ALA A 717 -4.87 -9.02 -12.32
CA ALA A 717 -5.56 -8.02 -13.14
C ALA A 717 -6.05 -6.80 -12.35
N TYR A 718 -6.39 -6.97 -11.07
CA TYR A 718 -6.66 -5.85 -10.15
C TYR A 718 -5.39 -5.04 -9.87
N GLY A 719 -4.20 -5.60 -10.12
CA GLY A 719 -2.91 -4.94 -9.98
C GLY A 719 -2.10 -5.38 -8.76
N LEU A 720 -2.49 -6.46 -8.08
CA LEU A 720 -1.66 -7.09 -7.05
C LEU A 720 -0.62 -7.99 -7.74
N LYS A 721 0.60 -7.45 -7.91
CA LYS A 721 1.66 -8.10 -8.68
C LYS A 721 2.25 -9.30 -7.91
N LEU A 722 2.19 -10.47 -8.55
CA LEU A 722 2.82 -11.70 -8.08
C LEU A 722 4.09 -11.94 -8.90
N LEU A 723 5.25 -11.93 -8.24
CA LEU A 723 6.54 -12.17 -8.87
C LEU A 723 6.91 -13.64 -8.74
N GLU A 724 6.91 -14.37 -9.85
CA GLU A 724 7.29 -15.78 -9.90
C GLU A 724 8.67 -15.97 -10.55
N LYS A 725 9.46 -16.89 -10.01
CA LYS A 725 10.79 -17.24 -10.53
C LYS A 725 11.06 -18.73 -10.36
N MET A 726 11.71 -19.33 -11.35
CA MET A 726 12.16 -20.72 -11.32
C MET A 726 13.64 -20.74 -11.70
N ASP A 727 14.48 -21.27 -10.82
CA ASP A 727 15.93 -21.41 -11.02
C ASP A 727 16.38 -22.87 -11.02
#